data_AF-A0A7S7TJB9-F1
#
_entry.id   AF-A0A7S7TJB9-F1
#
_cell.length_a   1.000
_cell.length_b   1.000
_cell.length_c   1.000
_cell.angle_alpha   90.00
_cell.angle_beta   90.00
_cell.angle_gamma   90.00
#
_symmetry.space_group_name_H-M   'P 1'
#
loop_
_entity.id
_entity.type
_entity.pdbx_description
1 polymer ?
#
loop_
_entity_poly.entity_id
_entity_poly.type
_entity_poly.pdbx_seq_one_letter_code
_entity_poly.pdbx_strand_id
1 'polypeptide(L)'
;METCLHKESSIFRPCQRPCRVAKQLAGPDYASTAKDRSAMSESEQDLELRAFIIHAPAQKALQEILSALQSSADVFYAVRSRVKPVKAILEKTQRKRREAGRGGYRPEDITDIVGVRVVTLFREDVIDALKMFLGLIKHQGTHFAKSPFTKDSLKEGLIYTNATIGDPEAITSRLRSVFESFGFPIKDTNILQVQTGYSSIHLVAFCSVKQDDGIVQVPIEIQIRTVFEDAWGEIDHKLRYSIYRSRVEPEQLIESWKPHLNVLKTFTDGCSQYAGIIRSQAIDVHARPGAYLIVPVDDPENALKGVGKSSPNLQAAFRKAYEARAVAMKSAASGASSAAEKMFREAAEAFSVAGEIIPTATFDSDREREVAIFLVIMERAFCLLSIGKKETLDEAIKLYSEAQEKSPESVVVYYRYAQALVKLNELDAAIAKYQKAESLLSADRYVPRDHWLHTVIPRMLGFALWAKSRSQPPDEDGRAERIRLLVQAYGYSKKACQFATLHNTSTMISRLRNANNALHYAAEYLDLNPKGVEINKEEVREHLVFLEQNLDLESSTRQQLNFIDTLCRASLLFGKIEQAVIAAETIERLLSIPPANTASAPAIEDDSELRGAPPSPGPTFYATTSQLNEKERDILEHALWVLRRHGPGPEEAPRRRRPGRRRSK
;
A
#
# COMPACT_ATOMS: atom_id res chain seq x y z
N MET A 1 40.29 -31.45 30.18
CA MET A 1 40.43 -30.70 28.90
C MET A 1 40.12 -31.70 27.80
N GLU A 2 39.22 -31.32 26.89
CA GLU A 2 38.48 -32.18 25.94
C GLU A 2 37.48 -33.14 26.57
N THR A 3 36.20 -32.71 26.57
CA THR A 3 34.96 -33.49 26.36
C THR A 3 33.78 -32.64 26.82
N CYS A 4 33.12 -31.95 25.89
CA CYS A 4 31.69 -31.61 25.92
C CYS A 4 31.38 -30.56 24.82
N LEU A 5 31.51 -30.98 23.57
CA LEU A 5 30.75 -30.44 22.46
C LEU A 5 29.88 -31.59 21.97
N HIS A 6 28.59 -31.59 22.32
CA HIS A 6 27.47 -31.87 21.40
C HIS A 6 26.12 -31.93 22.14
N LYS A 7 25.22 -31.07 21.63
CA LYS A 7 23.76 -31.16 21.51
C LYS A 7 22.83 -31.18 22.74
N GLU A 8 21.81 -30.33 22.57
CA GLU A 8 20.44 -30.36 23.08
C GLU A 8 20.10 -29.70 24.42
N SER A 9 19.31 -28.62 24.29
CA SER A 9 18.25 -28.17 25.20
C SER A 9 18.53 -28.21 26.70
N SER A 10 19.07 -27.12 27.26
CA SER A 10 18.58 -26.55 28.52
C SER A 10 19.34 -25.27 28.88
N ILE A 11 18.60 -24.16 28.95
CA ILE A 11 18.48 -23.27 30.11
C ILE A 11 19.73 -23.25 31.02
N PHE A 12 20.37 -22.07 31.11
CA PHE A 12 21.19 -21.62 32.24
C PHE A 12 21.12 -22.56 33.46
N ARG A 13 22.15 -23.38 33.69
CA ARG A 13 22.30 -24.03 35.00
C ARG A 13 22.44 -22.93 36.06
N PRO A 14 21.59 -22.89 37.10
CA PRO A 14 21.70 -21.89 38.14
C PRO A 14 22.95 -22.19 38.98
N CYS A 15 24.00 -21.38 38.83
CA CYS A 15 25.07 -21.38 39.82
C CYS A 15 24.51 -20.73 41.10
N GLN A 16 24.46 -21.49 42.20
CA GLN A 16 23.85 -21.06 43.47
C GLN A 16 24.68 -20.00 44.22
N ARG A 17 25.75 -19.43 43.63
CA ARG A 17 26.53 -18.31 44.18
C ARG A 17 26.99 -17.36 43.06
N PRO A 18 27.00 -16.04 43.27
CA PRO A 18 27.48 -15.10 42.27
C PRO A 18 28.99 -15.28 42.04
N CYS A 19 29.33 -15.99 40.96
CA CYS A 19 30.70 -16.21 40.48
C CYS A 19 31.43 -14.87 40.23
N ARG A 20 32.75 -14.84 40.44
CA ARG A 20 33.62 -13.67 40.23
C ARG A 20 33.45 -13.04 38.83
N VAL A 21 33.14 -13.87 37.83
CA VAL A 21 32.87 -13.49 36.43
C VAL A 21 31.57 -12.68 36.30
N ALA A 22 30.49 -13.09 36.99
CA ALA A 22 29.22 -12.38 36.95
C ALA A 22 29.34 -10.94 37.50
N LYS A 23 30.17 -10.74 38.54
CA LYS A 23 30.44 -9.41 39.10
C LYS A 23 31.26 -8.50 38.16
N GLN A 24 32.06 -9.07 37.26
CA GLN A 24 32.76 -8.30 36.21
C GLN A 24 31.81 -7.85 35.10
N LEU A 25 30.86 -8.71 34.69
CA LEU A 25 29.86 -8.42 33.66
C LEU A 25 28.87 -7.29 34.04
N ALA A 26 28.66 -7.07 35.34
CA ALA A 26 27.77 -6.03 35.85
C ALA A 26 28.35 -4.60 35.79
N GLY A 27 29.64 -4.45 35.48
CA GLY A 27 30.30 -3.16 35.27
C GLY A 27 30.57 -2.32 36.53
N PRO A 28 31.15 -1.11 36.38
CA PRO A 28 31.59 -0.26 37.48
C PRO A 28 30.44 0.30 38.34
N ASP A 29 29.26 0.52 37.75
CA ASP A 29 28.08 1.01 38.47
C ASP A 29 27.60 0.00 39.52
N TYR A 30 27.68 -1.30 39.23
CA TYR A 30 27.41 -2.35 40.22
C TYR A 30 28.46 -2.40 41.34
N ALA A 31 29.72 -2.02 41.08
CA ALA A 31 30.73 -1.95 42.12
C ALA A 31 30.45 -0.80 43.12
N SER A 32 29.86 0.29 42.63
CA SER A 32 29.57 1.50 43.43
C SER A 32 28.49 1.30 44.51
N THR A 33 27.57 0.34 44.37
CA THR A 33 26.51 0.03 45.36
C THR A 33 26.97 -0.90 46.49
N ALA A 34 28.29 -1.13 46.65
CA ALA A 34 28.86 -2.08 47.61
C ALA A 34 28.45 -1.84 49.08
N LYS A 35 28.31 -0.58 49.50
CA LYS A 35 27.94 -0.24 50.88
C LYS A 35 26.48 -0.51 51.21
N ASP A 36 25.58 -0.43 50.22
CA ASP A 36 24.14 -0.66 50.43
C ASP A 36 23.79 -2.17 50.45
N ARG A 37 24.66 -3.03 49.89
CA ARG A 37 24.46 -4.49 49.78
C ARG A 37 24.67 -5.28 51.05
N SER A 38 25.43 -4.77 52.03
CA SER A 38 25.71 -5.50 53.28
C SER A 38 24.47 -5.76 54.14
N ALA A 39 23.37 -5.04 53.88
CA ALA A 39 22.08 -5.21 54.54
C ALA A 39 21.06 -6.06 53.74
N MET A 40 21.41 -6.51 52.53
CA MET A 40 20.52 -7.26 51.63
C MET A 40 20.72 -8.78 51.77
N SER A 41 19.65 -9.56 51.61
CA SER A 41 19.72 -11.01 51.56
C SER A 41 20.48 -11.50 50.31
N GLU A 42 21.04 -12.73 50.34
CA GLU A 42 21.74 -13.30 49.18
C GLU A 42 20.86 -13.36 47.93
N SER A 43 19.55 -13.57 48.10
CA SER A 43 18.60 -13.58 46.98
C SER A 43 18.40 -12.20 46.36
N GLU A 44 18.45 -11.13 47.17
CA GLU A 44 18.31 -9.76 46.68
C GLU A 44 19.59 -9.28 45.97
N GLN A 45 20.76 -9.70 46.46
CA GLN A 45 22.03 -9.44 45.79
C GLN A 45 22.12 -10.13 44.42
N ASP A 46 21.62 -11.37 44.29
CA ASP A 46 21.52 -12.07 43.01
C ASP A 46 20.61 -11.33 42.01
N LEU A 47 19.45 -10.86 42.46
CA LEU A 47 18.53 -10.09 41.63
C LEU A 47 19.14 -8.78 41.13
N GLU A 48 19.84 -8.05 42.01
CA GLU A 48 20.52 -6.82 41.65
C GLU A 48 21.61 -7.08 40.62
N LEU A 49 22.47 -8.08 40.85
CA LEU A 49 23.52 -8.47 39.92
C LEU A 49 22.97 -8.75 38.51
N ARG A 50 21.89 -9.53 38.42
CA ARG A 50 21.27 -9.89 37.15
C ARG A 50 20.62 -8.70 36.44
N ALA A 51 20.07 -7.76 37.20
CA ALA A 51 19.53 -6.52 36.64
C ALA A 51 20.62 -5.63 36.02
N PHE A 52 21.81 -5.58 36.62
CA PHE A 52 22.96 -4.88 36.04
C PHE A 52 23.50 -5.59 34.78
N ILE A 53 23.60 -6.93 34.81
CA ILE A 53 24.10 -7.72 33.67
C ILE A 53 23.26 -7.50 32.41
N ILE A 54 21.93 -7.43 32.52
CA ILE A 54 21.06 -7.24 31.34
C ILE A 54 20.99 -5.78 30.86
N HIS A 55 21.35 -4.81 31.70
CA HIS A 55 21.19 -3.38 31.42
C HIS A 55 22.15 -2.86 30.33
N ALA A 56 23.44 -3.24 30.37
CA ALA A 56 24.39 -2.80 29.35
C ALA A 56 24.10 -3.39 27.95
N PRO A 57 23.82 -4.69 27.79
CA PRO A 57 23.29 -5.25 26.54
C PRO A 57 22.05 -4.53 26.03
N ALA A 58 21.14 -4.13 26.92
CA ALA A 58 19.92 -3.44 26.54
C ALA A 58 20.17 -2.08 25.87
N GLN A 59 21.19 -1.33 26.31
CA GLN A 59 21.59 -0.08 25.66
C GLN A 59 22.11 -0.32 24.24
N LYS A 60 22.93 -1.36 24.05
CA LYS A 60 23.47 -1.73 22.74
C LYS A 60 22.37 -2.21 21.79
N ALA A 61 21.46 -3.07 22.26
CA ALA A 61 20.30 -3.52 21.50
C ALA A 61 19.46 -2.32 21.01
N LEU A 62 19.23 -1.33 21.88
CA LEU A 62 18.48 -0.14 21.50
C LEU A 62 19.18 0.66 20.38
N GLN A 63 20.50 0.84 20.45
CA GLN A 63 21.25 1.55 19.42
C GLN A 63 21.17 0.83 18.06
N GLU A 64 21.28 -0.49 18.04
CA GLU A 64 21.15 -1.30 16.82
C GLU A 64 19.74 -1.18 16.21
N ILE A 65 18.70 -1.16 17.05
CA ILE A 65 17.33 -0.93 16.59
C ILE A 65 17.19 0.48 15.98
N LEU A 66 17.62 1.53 16.69
CA LEU A 66 17.49 2.90 16.19
C LEU A 66 18.24 3.09 14.87
N SER A 67 19.42 2.48 14.71
CA SER A 67 20.16 2.50 13.45
C SER A 67 19.41 1.78 12.32
N ALA A 68 18.78 0.64 12.59
CA ALA A 68 17.96 -0.06 11.60
C ALA A 68 16.71 0.73 11.17
N LEU A 69 16.18 1.59 12.05
CA LEU A 69 15.01 2.41 11.76
C LEU A 69 15.32 3.71 10.99
N GLN A 70 16.59 4.15 10.94
CA GLN A 70 17.00 5.39 10.26
C GLN A 70 16.69 5.37 8.75
N SER A 71 16.77 4.20 8.09
CA SER A 71 16.47 4.06 6.66
C SER A 71 14.98 4.15 6.32
N SER A 72 14.11 4.21 7.32
CA SER A 72 12.64 4.17 7.19
C SER A 72 11.98 5.43 7.77
N ALA A 73 12.70 6.57 7.74
CA ALA A 73 12.26 7.83 8.34
C ALA A 73 10.88 8.31 7.84
N ASP A 74 10.51 7.97 6.61
CA ASP A 74 9.24 8.42 6.01
C ASP A 74 7.99 7.69 6.56
N VAL A 75 8.17 6.53 7.20
CA VAL A 75 7.05 5.76 7.78
C VAL A 75 6.69 6.27 9.18
N PHE A 76 7.65 6.88 9.89
CA PHE A 76 7.50 7.26 11.28
C PHE A 76 7.44 8.78 11.44
N TYR A 77 6.41 9.25 12.12
CA TYR A 77 6.37 10.63 12.57
C TYR A 77 7.42 10.89 13.65
N ALA A 78 7.50 9.98 14.62
CA ALA A 78 8.47 10.06 15.71
C ALA A 78 8.79 8.67 16.26
N VAL A 79 10.03 8.50 16.72
CA VAL A 79 10.46 7.32 17.47
C VAL A 79 10.91 7.77 18.85
N ARG A 80 10.28 7.23 19.90
CA ARG A 80 10.68 7.40 21.30
C ARG A 80 11.23 6.09 21.81
N SER A 81 12.26 6.12 22.63
CA SER A 81 12.82 4.90 23.19
C SER A 81 13.38 5.12 24.58
N ARG A 82 13.47 4.03 25.35
CA ARG A 82 14.08 4.03 26.68
C ARG A 82 14.63 2.67 27.04
N VAL A 83 15.69 2.65 27.82
CA VAL A 83 16.11 1.49 28.60
C VAL A 83 15.65 1.71 30.04
N LYS A 84 15.02 0.70 30.63
CA LYS A 84 14.52 0.78 32.01
C LYS A 84 15.71 0.83 32.98
N PRO A 85 15.79 1.80 33.91
CA PRO A 85 16.90 1.89 34.84
C PRO A 85 16.89 0.68 35.79
N VAL A 86 18.07 0.25 36.24
CA VAL A 86 18.27 -0.94 37.09
C VAL A 86 17.35 -0.97 38.30
N LYS A 87 17.21 0.15 39.02
CA LYS A 87 16.29 0.26 40.17
C LYS A 87 14.85 -0.09 39.79
N ALA A 88 14.38 0.40 38.64
CA ALA A 88 13.02 0.15 38.18
C ALA A 88 12.85 -1.28 37.60
N ILE A 89 13.92 -1.93 37.16
CA ILE A 89 13.94 -3.38 36.82
C ILE A 89 13.76 -4.19 38.11
N LEU A 90 14.49 -3.85 39.18
CA LEU A 90 14.39 -4.51 40.48
C LEU A 90 13.00 -4.36 41.10
N GLU A 91 12.48 -3.13 41.17
CA GLU A 91 11.15 -2.84 41.70
C GLU A 91 10.07 -3.64 40.93
N LYS A 92 10.17 -3.72 39.59
CA LYS A 92 9.24 -4.50 38.77
C LYS A 92 9.38 -5.99 39.02
N THR A 93 10.60 -6.50 39.16
CA THR A 93 10.89 -7.90 39.47
C THR A 93 10.29 -8.30 40.81
N GLN A 94 10.54 -7.52 41.86
CA GLN A 94 10.01 -7.76 43.20
C GLN A 94 8.49 -7.69 43.23
N ARG A 95 7.90 -6.69 42.58
CA ARG A 95 6.44 -6.59 42.45
C ARG A 95 5.86 -7.83 41.77
N LYS A 96 6.49 -8.33 40.70
CA LYS A 96 6.06 -9.54 40.00
C LYS A 96 6.21 -10.80 40.84
N ARG A 97 7.24 -10.91 41.69
CA ARG A 97 7.41 -12.03 42.62
C ARG A 97 6.32 -12.12 43.70
N ARG A 98 5.71 -10.99 44.05
CA ARG A 98 4.59 -10.94 45.02
C ARG A 98 3.26 -11.41 44.41
N GLU A 99 3.16 -11.50 43.09
CA GLU A 99 1.99 -12.10 42.43
C GLU A 99 1.99 -13.62 42.65
N ALA A 100 0.81 -14.21 42.88
CA ALA A 100 0.68 -15.63 43.17
C ALA A 100 1.33 -16.50 42.07
N GLY A 101 2.16 -17.48 42.47
CA GLY A 101 2.84 -18.40 41.55
C GLY A 101 4.06 -17.84 40.82
N ARG A 102 4.52 -16.61 41.13
CA ARG A 102 5.66 -15.95 40.44
C ARG A 102 6.91 -15.75 41.30
N GLY A 103 7.06 -16.47 42.42
CA GLY A 103 8.21 -16.31 43.33
C GLY A 103 9.59 -16.49 42.67
N GLY A 104 9.66 -17.22 41.55
CA GLY A 104 10.88 -17.42 40.77
C GLY A 104 11.17 -16.37 39.68
N TYR A 105 10.36 -15.31 39.54
CA TYR A 105 10.48 -14.30 38.47
C TYR A 105 11.81 -13.55 38.51
N ARG A 106 12.43 -13.30 37.36
CA ARG A 106 13.80 -12.81 37.23
C ARG A 106 13.86 -11.51 36.41
N PRO A 107 14.93 -10.71 36.54
CA PRO A 107 15.08 -9.48 35.75
C PRO A 107 14.95 -9.70 34.24
N GLU A 108 15.43 -10.83 33.73
CA GLU A 108 15.40 -11.21 32.31
C GLU A 108 14.02 -11.63 31.80
N ASP A 109 13.07 -11.89 32.72
CA ASP A 109 11.68 -12.20 32.37
C ASP A 109 10.86 -10.93 32.09
N ILE A 110 11.42 -9.75 32.34
CA ILE A 110 10.79 -8.45 32.07
C ILE A 110 10.81 -8.19 30.56
N THR A 111 9.63 -8.00 29.96
CA THR A 111 9.50 -7.85 28.49
C THR A 111 9.81 -6.44 27.98
N ASP A 112 9.70 -5.42 28.83
CA ASP A 112 9.87 -3.99 28.52
C ASP A 112 11.20 -3.42 29.08
N ILE A 113 12.27 -4.23 29.10
CA ILE A 113 13.61 -3.75 29.49
C ILE A 113 14.06 -2.65 28.52
N VAL A 114 13.92 -2.92 27.22
CA VAL A 114 14.01 -1.90 26.16
C VAL A 114 12.60 -1.62 25.66
N GLY A 115 12.17 -0.36 25.76
CA GLY A 115 10.92 0.09 25.17
C GLY A 115 11.21 0.94 23.93
N VAL A 116 10.67 0.54 22.79
CA VAL A 116 10.67 1.32 21.55
C VAL A 116 9.23 1.68 21.22
N ARG A 117 8.92 2.97 21.14
CA ARG A 117 7.63 3.46 20.71
C ARG A 117 7.76 4.17 19.39
N VAL A 118 7.01 3.69 18.42
CA VAL A 118 6.90 4.29 17.10
C VAL A 118 5.55 4.98 17.00
N VAL A 119 5.60 6.25 16.61
CA VAL A 119 4.45 7.12 16.42
C VAL A 119 4.31 7.41 14.94
N THR A 120 3.12 7.22 14.41
CA THR A 120 2.73 7.46 13.02
C THR A 120 1.75 8.63 12.94
N LEU A 121 1.68 9.31 11.79
CA LEU A 121 0.68 10.37 11.59
C LEU A 121 -0.71 9.79 11.39
N PHE A 122 -0.83 8.77 10.53
CA PHE A 122 -2.11 8.21 10.14
C PHE A 122 -2.27 6.75 10.57
N ARG A 123 -3.53 6.35 10.74
CA ARG A 123 -3.90 4.99 11.14
C ARG A 123 -3.42 3.91 10.16
N GLU A 124 -3.35 4.25 8.88
CA GLU A 124 -2.86 3.34 7.82
C GLU A 124 -1.37 3.05 7.94
N ASP A 125 -0.56 4.03 8.34
CA ASP A 125 0.90 3.83 8.46
C ASP A 125 1.26 2.91 9.62
N VAL A 126 0.35 2.71 10.58
CA VAL A 126 0.49 1.69 11.64
C VAL A 126 0.65 0.30 11.05
N ILE A 127 -0.04 0.01 9.93
CA ILE A 127 0.05 -1.27 9.24
C ILE A 127 1.43 -1.45 8.62
N ASP A 128 1.96 -0.41 7.99
CA ASP A 128 3.27 -0.49 7.34
C ASP A 128 4.41 -0.52 8.36
N ALA A 129 4.28 0.23 9.47
CA ALA A 129 5.14 0.10 10.63
C ALA A 129 5.14 -1.33 11.19
N LEU A 130 3.96 -1.96 11.31
CA LEU A 130 3.83 -3.34 11.77
C LEU A 130 4.52 -4.33 10.81
N LYS A 131 4.24 -4.26 9.51
CA LYS A 131 4.91 -5.10 8.49
C LYS A 131 6.42 -4.97 8.57
N MET A 132 6.91 -3.75 8.74
CA MET A 132 8.34 -3.46 8.82
C MET A 132 8.97 -4.14 10.04
N PHE A 133 8.38 -4.01 11.24
CA PHE A 133 8.89 -4.72 12.42
C PHE A 133 8.80 -6.24 12.30
N LEU A 134 7.70 -6.77 11.78
CA LEU A 134 7.56 -8.22 11.55
C LEU A 134 8.58 -8.73 10.53
N GLY A 135 8.84 -7.99 9.46
CA GLY A 135 9.89 -8.27 8.49
C GLY A 135 11.29 -8.26 9.11
N LEU A 136 11.59 -7.25 9.93
CA LEU A 136 12.84 -7.20 10.71
C LEU A 136 12.97 -8.43 11.61
N ILE A 137 11.92 -8.82 12.33
CA ILE A 137 11.96 -9.99 13.23
C ILE A 137 12.09 -11.31 12.45
N LYS A 138 11.44 -11.42 11.29
CA LYS A 138 11.51 -12.60 10.40
C LYS A 138 12.76 -12.67 9.54
N HIS A 139 13.54 -11.57 9.49
CA HIS A 139 14.65 -11.39 8.54
C HIS A 139 14.15 -11.52 7.09
N GLN A 140 12.99 -10.93 6.80
CA GLN A 140 12.33 -10.91 5.50
C GLN A 140 12.21 -9.46 4.99
N GLY A 141 12.46 -9.25 3.70
CA GLY A 141 12.42 -7.94 3.04
C GLY A 141 13.81 -7.40 2.65
N THR A 142 13.84 -6.38 1.79
CA THR A 142 15.07 -5.80 1.19
C THR A 142 15.49 -4.46 1.81
N HIS A 143 14.77 -3.97 2.82
CA HIS A 143 14.93 -2.61 3.35
C HIS A 143 16.12 -2.45 4.33
N PHE A 144 16.79 -3.54 4.71
CA PHE A 144 17.83 -3.53 5.75
C PHE A 144 18.97 -4.48 5.41
N ALA A 145 20.22 -4.03 5.57
CA ALA A 145 21.41 -4.87 5.36
C ALA A 145 21.61 -5.91 6.47
N LYS A 146 21.13 -5.64 7.70
CA LYS A 146 21.19 -6.53 8.86
C LYS A 146 20.03 -6.24 9.82
N SER A 147 19.33 -7.28 10.28
CA SER A 147 18.29 -7.13 11.30
C SER A 147 18.89 -7.05 12.71
N PRO A 148 18.41 -6.14 13.57
CA PRO A 148 18.82 -6.07 14.97
C PRO A 148 18.15 -7.14 15.84
N PHE A 149 17.07 -7.78 15.34
CA PHE A 149 16.33 -8.79 16.09
C PHE A 149 16.91 -10.18 15.88
N THR A 150 16.80 -11.02 16.90
CA THR A 150 16.96 -12.47 16.77
C THR A 150 15.89 -12.98 15.81
N LYS A 151 16.30 -13.78 14.81
CA LYS A 151 15.37 -14.31 13.80
C LYS A 151 14.25 -15.12 14.46
N ASP A 152 13.02 -14.90 14.01
CA ASP A 152 11.82 -15.61 14.48
C ASP A 152 11.54 -15.43 15.99
N SER A 153 12.05 -14.36 16.61
CA SER A 153 11.97 -14.17 18.06
C SER A 153 10.71 -13.46 18.58
N LEU A 154 9.69 -13.26 17.74
CA LEU A 154 8.43 -12.67 18.19
C LEU A 154 7.79 -13.60 19.23
N LYS A 155 7.77 -13.16 20.48
CA LYS A 155 7.20 -13.89 21.62
C LYS A 155 5.70 -13.64 21.74
N GLU A 156 5.30 -12.39 21.54
CA GLU A 156 3.94 -11.95 21.78
C GLU A 156 3.60 -10.78 20.86
N GLY A 157 2.38 -10.81 20.29
CA GLY A 157 1.75 -9.68 19.63
C GLY A 157 0.39 -9.45 20.28
N LEU A 158 0.19 -8.26 20.86
CA LEU A 158 -1.08 -7.84 21.47
C LEU A 158 -1.61 -6.61 20.74
N ILE A 159 -2.90 -6.62 20.47
CA ILE A 159 -3.62 -5.49 19.90
C ILE A 159 -4.58 -4.97 20.96
N TYR A 160 -4.32 -3.78 21.46
CA TYR A 160 -5.23 -3.08 22.35
C TYR A 160 -6.17 -2.24 21.51
N THR A 161 -7.46 -2.41 21.73
CA THR A 161 -8.49 -1.72 20.96
C THR A 161 -9.67 -1.34 21.84
N ASN A 162 -10.36 -0.26 21.50
CA ASN A 162 -11.68 0.07 22.04
C ASN A 162 -12.82 -0.40 21.12
N ALA A 163 -12.50 -0.83 19.88
CA ALA A 163 -13.47 -1.38 18.95
C ALA A 163 -14.01 -2.73 19.44
N THR A 164 -15.28 -2.99 19.13
CA THR A 164 -15.93 -4.26 19.44
C THR A 164 -15.23 -5.41 18.72
N ILE A 165 -14.89 -6.47 19.44
CA ILE A 165 -14.29 -7.67 18.87
C ILE A 165 -15.28 -8.27 17.85
N GLY A 166 -14.82 -8.44 16.60
CA GLY A 166 -15.64 -8.94 15.50
C GLY A 166 -16.22 -7.86 14.58
N ASP A 167 -15.98 -6.57 14.87
CA ASP A 167 -16.26 -5.48 13.95
C ASP A 167 -15.42 -5.63 12.65
N PRO A 168 -16.05 -5.90 11.48
CA PRO A 168 -15.33 -6.08 10.21
C PRO A 168 -14.66 -4.80 9.72
N GLU A 169 -15.13 -3.62 10.14
CA GLU A 169 -14.61 -2.31 9.73
C GLU A 169 -13.43 -1.85 10.61
N ALA A 170 -13.21 -2.51 11.74
CA ALA A 170 -12.11 -2.19 12.62
C ALA A 170 -10.74 -2.56 11.99
N ILE A 171 -9.76 -1.67 12.14
CA ILE A 171 -8.38 -1.91 11.69
C ILE A 171 -7.80 -3.24 12.21
N THR A 172 -8.32 -3.75 13.33
CA THR A 172 -7.92 -5.00 13.98
C THR A 172 -7.99 -6.20 13.03
N SER A 173 -8.97 -6.25 12.14
CA SER A 173 -9.10 -7.30 11.12
C SER A 173 -7.94 -7.28 10.12
N ARG A 174 -7.54 -6.08 9.68
CA ARG A 174 -6.39 -5.89 8.76
C ARG A 174 -5.06 -6.20 9.44
N LEU A 175 -4.91 -5.80 10.70
CA LEU A 175 -3.73 -6.13 11.50
C LEU A 175 -3.58 -7.65 11.66
N ARG A 176 -4.68 -8.38 11.89
CA ARG A 176 -4.67 -9.85 11.96
C ARG A 176 -4.11 -10.47 10.69
N SER A 177 -4.59 -10.06 9.52
CA SER A 177 -4.09 -10.58 8.24
C SER A 177 -2.59 -10.30 8.04
N VAL A 178 -2.09 -9.16 8.51
CA VAL A 178 -0.65 -8.86 8.46
C VAL A 178 0.13 -9.84 9.32
N PHE A 179 -0.26 -10.02 10.58
CA PHE A 179 0.35 -11.01 11.48
C PHE A 179 0.37 -12.43 10.87
N GLU A 180 -0.76 -12.87 10.29
CA GLU A 180 -0.89 -14.17 9.60
C GLU A 180 0.04 -14.28 8.38
N SER A 181 0.15 -13.23 7.57
CA SER A 181 1.02 -13.22 6.37
C SER A 181 2.51 -13.41 6.71
N PHE A 182 2.94 -12.99 7.90
CA PHE A 182 4.29 -13.24 8.42
C PHE A 182 4.39 -14.55 9.23
N GLY A 183 3.37 -15.41 9.21
CA GLY A 183 3.36 -16.70 9.91
C GLY A 183 3.18 -16.59 11.41
N PHE A 184 2.52 -15.54 11.90
CA PHE A 184 2.23 -15.31 13.32
C PHE A 184 0.72 -15.15 13.56
N PRO A 185 -0.10 -16.20 13.44
CA PRO A 185 -1.55 -16.07 13.61
C PRO A 185 -1.89 -15.56 15.02
N ILE A 186 -2.59 -14.42 15.10
CA ILE A 186 -3.10 -13.89 16.36
C ILE A 186 -4.51 -14.45 16.64
N LYS A 187 -4.75 -14.91 17.87
CA LYS A 187 -6.06 -15.38 18.33
C LYS A 187 -6.83 -14.23 18.95
N ASP A 188 -8.12 -14.42 19.23
CA ASP A 188 -8.95 -13.37 19.87
C ASP A 188 -8.43 -12.98 21.26
N THR A 189 -7.78 -13.91 21.95
CA THR A 189 -7.08 -13.65 23.23
C THR A 189 -5.94 -12.63 23.11
N ASN A 190 -5.42 -12.41 21.90
CA ASN A 190 -4.40 -11.39 21.62
C ASN A 190 -5.02 -10.00 21.36
N ILE A 191 -6.34 -9.92 21.19
CA ILE A 191 -7.07 -8.66 20.99
C ILE A 191 -7.71 -8.29 22.33
N LEU A 192 -7.11 -7.31 22.99
CA LEU A 192 -7.54 -6.88 24.32
C LEU A 192 -8.46 -5.67 24.15
N GLN A 193 -9.76 -5.91 24.30
CA GLN A 193 -10.74 -4.83 24.36
C GLN A 193 -10.63 -4.13 25.71
N VAL A 194 -10.17 -2.88 25.71
CA VAL A 194 -9.93 -2.14 26.94
C VAL A 194 -11.07 -1.14 27.19
N GLN A 195 -11.78 -1.30 28.31
CA GLN A 195 -12.86 -0.37 28.71
C GLN A 195 -12.35 1.05 28.99
N THR A 196 -11.09 1.17 29.43
CA THR A 196 -10.38 2.45 29.45
C THR A 196 -9.86 2.65 28.04
N GLY A 197 -10.32 3.67 27.30
CA GLY A 197 -10.12 3.84 25.86
C GLY A 197 -8.66 3.92 25.39
N TYR A 198 -7.89 2.86 25.57
CA TYR A 198 -6.49 2.70 25.26
C TYR A 198 -6.38 1.85 24.00
N SER A 199 -5.66 2.34 23.00
CA SER A 199 -5.38 1.60 21.77
C SER A 199 -3.89 1.70 21.41
N SER A 200 -3.31 0.57 21.03
CA SER A 200 -1.88 0.42 20.69
C SER A 200 -1.62 -1.00 20.19
N ILE A 201 -0.61 -1.20 19.35
CA ILE A 201 -0.08 -2.53 19.04
C ILE A 201 1.21 -2.75 19.81
N HIS A 202 1.29 -3.85 20.56
CA HIS A 202 2.48 -4.22 21.32
C HIS A 202 3.09 -5.49 20.74
N LEU A 203 4.38 -5.44 20.43
CA LEU A 203 5.16 -6.59 20.04
C LEU A 203 6.24 -6.82 21.09
N VAL A 204 6.47 -8.07 21.46
CA VAL A 204 7.63 -8.47 22.27
C VAL A 204 8.53 -9.36 21.43
N ALA A 205 9.76 -8.92 21.20
CA ALA A 205 10.78 -9.65 20.44
C ALA A 205 12.12 -9.63 21.17
N PHE A 206 13.12 -10.37 20.68
CA PHE A 206 14.44 -10.41 21.30
C PHE A 206 15.55 -9.90 20.37
N CYS A 207 16.58 -9.30 20.96
CA CYS A 207 17.83 -8.96 20.29
C CYS A 207 18.98 -9.80 20.86
N SER A 208 19.81 -10.37 19.99
CA SER A 208 21.01 -11.12 20.37
C SER A 208 22.20 -10.18 20.47
N VAL A 209 22.61 -9.81 21.68
CA VAL A 209 23.74 -8.91 21.89
C VAL A 209 24.98 -9.71 22.27
N LYS A 210 26.03 -9.63 21.44
CA LYS A 210 27.33 -10.23 21.74
C LYS A 210 28.07 -9.39 22.81
N GLN A 211 28.43 -10.05 23.90
CA GLN A 211 29.36 -9.60 24.94
C GLN A 211 30.62 -10.47 24.93
N ASP A 212 31.62 -10.10 25.72
CA ASP A 212 32.92 -10.78 25.75
C ASP A 212 32.81 -12.26 26.17
N ASP A 213 31.87 -12.58 27.08
CA ASP A 213 31.68 -13.93 27.64
C ASP A 213 30.45 -14.69 27.07
N GLY A 214 29.78 -14.18 26.03
CA GLY A 214 28.64 -14.86 25.41
C GLY A 214 27.63 -13.96 24.69
N ILE A 215 26.49 -14.54 24.31
CA ILE A 215 25.37 -13.84 23.68
C ILE A 215 24.24 -13.67 24.71
N VAL A 216 23.83 -12.44 24.95
CA VAL A 216 22.69 -12.11 25.84
C VAL A 216 21.46 -11.84 24.98
N GLN A 217 20.34 -12.52 25.29
CA GLN A 217 19.04 -12.22 24.69
C GLN A 217 18.37 -11.09 25.45
N VAL A 218 18.19 -9.95 24.79
CA VAL A 218 17.54 -8.78 25.37
C VAL A 218 16.08 -8.72 24.89
N PRO A 219 15.09 -8.74 25.79
CA PRO A 219 13.70 -8.53 25.42
C PRO A 219 13.41 -7.06 25.10
N ILE A 220 12.71 -6.86 23.99
CA ILE A 220 12.33 -5.55 23.45
C ILE A 220 10.81 -5.50 23.34
N GLU A 221 10.21 -4.48 23.95
CA GLU A 221 8.80 -4.15 23.75
C GLU A 221 8.69 -3.02 22.72
N ILE A 222 8.01 -3.30 21.61
CA ILE A 222 7.74 -2.35 20.53
C ILE A 222 6.28 -1.94 20.63
N GLN A 223 6.02 -0.64 20.77
CA GLN A 223 4.69 -0.06 20.78
C GLN A 223 4.48 0.74 19.50
N ILE A 224 3.48 0.39 18.71
CA ILE A 224 3.10 1.13 17.50
C ILE A 224 1.80 1.87 17.79
N ARG A 225 1.80 3.17 17.49
CA ARG A 225 0.69 4.10 17.75
C ARG A 225 0.59 5.16 16.66
N THR A 226 -0.58 5.76 16.54
CA THR A 226 -0.75 7.07 15.91
C THR A 226 -0.36 8.20 16.88
N VAL A 227 -0.16 9.42 16.36
CA VAL A 227 0.12 10.62 17.17
C VAL A 227 -0.97 10.87 18.22
N PHE A 228 -2.22 10.61 17.85
CA PHE A 228 -3.39 10.78 18.70
C PHE A 228 -3.46 9.72 19.81
N GLU A 229 -3.14 8.46 19.50
CA GLU A 229 -3.03 7.39 20.48
C GLU A 229 -1.86 7.59 21.45
N ASP A 230 -0.72 8.12 20.96
CA ASP A 230 0.41 8.46 21.82
C ASP A 230 0.07 9.59 22.80
N ALA A 231 -0.56 10.67 22.31
CA ALA A 231 -0.98 11.79 23.14
C ALA A 231 -1.93 11.35 24.26
N TRP A 232 -2.98 10.59 23.91
CA TRP A 232 -3.93 10.08 24.90
C TRP A 232 -3.24 9.15 25.91
N GLY A 233 -2.43 8.22 25.43
CA GLY A 233 -1.75 7.24 26.28
C GLY A 233 -0.75 7.86 27.25
N GLU A 234 -0.08 8.96 26.86
CA GLU A 234 0.82 9.70 27.75
C GLU A 234 0.07 10.48 28.83
N ILE A 235 -1.10 11.03 28.52
CA ILE A 235 -1.96 11.72 29.50
C ILE A 235 -2.47 10.71 30.55
N ASP A 236 -3.05 9.60 30.11
CA ASP A 236 -3.52 8.52 31.00
C ASP A 236 -2.39 8.03 31.92
N HIS A 237 -1.22 7.76 31.34
CA HIS A 237 -0.07 7.29 32.09
C HIS A 237 0.41 8.30 33.15
N LYS A 238 0.49 9.60 32.82
CA LYS A 238 0.89 10.64 33.78
C LYS A 238 -0.13 10.81 34.91
N LEU A 239 -1.43 10.80 34.61
CA LEU A 239 -2.49 10.91 35.62
C LEU A 239 -2.45 9.72 36.59
N ARG A 240 -2.41 8.48 36.07
CA ARG A 240 -2.31 7.27 36.91
C ARG A 240 -1.03 7.25 37.73
N TYR A 241 0.10 7.68 37.16
CA TYR A 241 1.36 7.75 37.88
C TYR A 241 1.32 8.74 39.05
N SER A 242 0.64 9.89 38.87
CA SER A 242 0.46 10.87 39.95
C SER A 242 -0.35 10.31 41.11
N ILE A 243 -1.39 9.50 40.82
CA ILE A 243 -2.24 8.86 41.83
C ILE A 243 -1.46 7.80 42.60
N TYR A 244 -0.66 6.98 41.91
CA TYR A 244 0.18 5.98 42.56
C TYR A 244 1.17 6.59 43.57
N ARG A 245 1.58 7.86 43.40
CA ARG A 245 2.42 8.58 44.36
C ARG A 245 1.65 9.30 45.46
N SER A 246 0.40 9.68 45.22
CA SER A 246 -0.45 10.30 46.24
C SER A 246 -1.05 9.24 47.16
N ARG A 247 -0.95 9.41 48.48
CA ARG A 247 -1.57 8.50 49.48
C ARG A 247 -3.11 8.64 49.55
N VAL A 248 -3.74 9.04 48.45
CA VAL A 248 -5.19 9.25 48.33
C VAL A 248 -5.81 7.97 47.76
N GLU A 249 -7.00 7.62 48.23
CA GLU A 249 -7.75 6.47 47.72
C GLU A 249 -7.94 6.59 46.19
N PRO A 250 -7.35 5.67 45.38
CA PRO A 250 -7.26 5.83 43.94
C PRO A 250 -8.62 5.92 43.22
N GLU A 251 -9.62 5.27 43.79
CA GLU A 251 -10.94 5.09 43.17
C GLU A 251 -11.69 6.41 42.99
N GLN A 252 -11.75 7.25 44.04
CA GLN A 252 -12.47 8.53 44.00
C GLN A 252 -11.84 9.53 43.02
N LEU A 253 -10.51 9.58 42.96
CA LEU A 253 -9.80 10.44 42.01
C LEU A 253 -10.01 9.95 40.57
N ILE A 254 -9.86 8.64 40.32
CA ILE A 254 -10.05 8.06 38.98
C ILE A 254 -11.47 8.33 38.47
N GLU A 255 -12.50 8.19 39.31
CA GLU A 255 -13.89 8.46 38.92
C GLU A 255 -14.11 9.92 38.47
N SER A 256 -13.40 10.88 39.06
CA SER A 256 -13.56 12.30 38.72
C SER A 256 -13.03 12.69 37.33
N TRP A 257 -11.87 12.16 36.89
CA TRP A 257 -11.25 12.57 35.62
C TRP A 257 -11.39 11.55 34.49
N LYS A 258 -11.65 10.26 34.81
CA LYS A 258 -11.77 9.19 33.80
C LYS A 258 -12.86 9.48 32.75
N PRO A 259 -14.05 10.03 33.09
CA PRO A 259 -15.04 10.41 32.09
C PRO A 259 -14.49 11.44 31.09
N HIS A 260 -13.78 12.47 31.56
CA HIS A 260 -13.16 13.47 30.70
C HIS A 260 -12.08 12.86 29.78
N LEU A 261 -11.29 11.93 30.30
CA LEU A 261 -10.30 11.21 29.50
C LEU A 261 -10.95 10.33 28.41
N ASN A 262 -12.11 9.73 28.70
CA ASN A 262 -12.88 8.97 27.69
C ASN A 262 -13.46 9.89 26.61
N VAL A 263 -13.91 11.10 26.97
CA VAL A 263 -14.32 12.12 25.99
C VAL A 263 -13.14 12.52 25.11
N LEU A 264 -11.96 12.75 25.70
CA LEU A 264 -10.75 13.03 24.94
C LEU A 264 -10.41 11.88 23.98
N LYS A 265 -10.59 10.61 24.37
CA LYS A 265 -10.39 9.47 23.47
C LYS A 265 -11.31 9.54 22.24
N THR A 266 -12.58 9.84 22.48
CA THR A 266 -13.58 9.96 21.40
C THR A 266 -13.16 11.06 20.42
N PHE A 267 -12.67 12.19 20.95
CA PHE A 267 -12.14 13.28 20.14
C PHE A 267 -10.88 12.89 19.36
N THR A 268 -9.92 12.20 19.99
CA THR A 268 -8.68 11.78 19.33
C THR A 268 -8.93 10.70 18.28
N ASP A 269 -9.92 9.83 18.48
CA ASP A 269 -10.38 8.86 17.47
C ASP A 269 -11.05 9.54 16.30
N GLY A 270 -11.92 10.51 16.57
CA GLY A 270 -12.50 11.38 15.55
C GLY A 270 -11.40 12.08 14.73
N CYS A 271 -10.42 12.70 15.39
CA CYS A 271 -9.28 13.34 14.70
C CYS A 271 -8.49 12.35 13.85
N SER A 272 -8.24 11.14 14.35
CA SER A 272 -7.53 10.09 13.59
C SER A 272 -8.32 9.64 12.36
N GLN A 273 -9.64 9.48 12.50
CA GLN A 273 -10.53 9.13 11.40
C GLN A 273 -10.61 10.25 10.37
N TYR A 274 -10.80 11.50 10.79
CA TYR A 274 -10.82 12.66 9.90
C TYR A 274 -9.47 12.90 9.23
N ALA A 275 -8.34 12.70 9.91
CA ALA A 275 -7.02 12.75 9.29
C ALA A 275 -6.89 11.65 8.22
N GLY A 276 -7.45 10.46 8.47
CA GLY A 276 -7.58 9.40 7.48
C GLY A 276 -8.45 9.79 6.29
N ILE A 277 -9.60 10.45 6.52
CA ILE A 277 -10.49 10.96 5.48
C ILE A 277 -9.82 12.08 4.69
N ILE A 278 -9.16 13.04 5.34
CA ILE A 278 -8.40 14.13 4.69
C ILE A 278 -7.25 13.55 3.88
N ARG A 279 -6.53 12.56 4.41
CA ARG A 279 -5.47 11.87 3.67
C ARG A 279 -6.05 11.10 2.51
N SER A 280 -7.14 10.36 2.70
CA SER A 280 -7.92 9.71 1.64
C SER A 280 -8.27 10.80 0.66
N GLN A 281 -9.13 11.78 0.90
CA GLN A 281 -9.48 12.88 0.00
C GLN A 281 -8.30 13.63 -0.66
N ALA A 282 -7.20 13.88 0.04
CA ALA A 282 -6.01 14.52 -0.52
C ALA A 282 -5.20 13.58 -1.44
N ILE A 283 -5.26 12.27 -1.20
CA ILE A 283 -4.68 11.21 -2.04
C ILE A 283 -5.69 10.74 -3.11
N ASP A 284 -6.98 10.72 -2.77
CA ASP A 284 -8.23 10.36 -3.43
C ASP A 284 -8.73 11.48 -4.36
N VAL A 285 -7.75 12.21 -4.87
CA VAL A 285 -7.78 12.65 -6.26
C VAL A 285 -7.50 11.45 -7.19
N HIS A 286 -7.99 10.26 -6.82
CA HIS A 286 -7.75 8.98 -7.49
C HIS A 286 -8.62 8.79 -8.74
N ALA A 287 -8.57 9.81 -9.59
CA ALA A 287 -8.23 9.55 -10.97
C ALA A 287 -6.71 9.39 -11.09
N ARG A 288 -6.13 8.40 -10.40
CA ARG A 288 -4.90 7.80 -10.93
C ARG A 288 -5.35 6.94 -12.10
N PRO A 289 -4.78 7.10 -13.30
CA PRO A 289 -4.89 6.04 -14.30
C PRO A 289 -4.56 4.77 -13.54
N GLY A 290 -5.32 3.69 -13.74
CA GLY A 290 -4.95 2.38 -13.19
C GLY A 290 -3.46 2.12 -13.44
N ALA A 291 -2.86 1.15 -12.76
CA ALA A 291 -1.48 0.72 -12.99
C ALA A 291 -1.28 0.18 -14.43
N TYR A 292 -1.52 1.02 -15.43
CA TYR A 292 -1.37 0.79 -16.84
C TYR A 292 0.10 0.99 -17.11
N LEU A 293 0.69 -0.07 -17.64
CA LEU A 293 2.01 -0.02 -18.19
C LEU A 293 2.07 1.13 -19.20
N ILE A 294 3.04 2.03 -19.01
CA ILE A 294 3.25 3.15 -19.91
C ILE A 294 3.90 2.56 -21.16
N VAL A 295 3.18 2.60 -22.28
CA VAL A 295 3.65 2.00 -23.53
C VAL A 295 4.65 2.95 -24.19
N PRO A 296 5.83 2.48 -24.65
CA PRO A 296 6.73 3.22 -25.53
C PRO A 296 6.00 3.77 -26.76
N VAL A 297 6.39 4.95 -27.22
CA VAL A 297 5.83 5.54 -28.45
C VAL A 297 6.74 5.26 -29.65
N ASP A 298 8.03 5.13 -29.37
CA ASP A 298 9.12 4.87 -30.27
C ASP A 298 9.37 3.37 -30.46
N ASP A 299 9.79 3.01 -31.68
CA ASP A 299 10.40 1.71 -31.95
C ASP A 299 11.94 1.85 -31.84
N PRO A 300 12.62 1.04 -31.01
CA PRO A 300 14.06 1.16 -30.79
C PRO A 300 14.90 1.10 -32.08
N GLU A 301 14.53 0.25 -33.04
CA GLU A 301 15.28 0.14 -34.30
C GLU A 301 15.15 1.41 -35.14
N ASN A 302 13.94 1.97 -35.23
CA ASN A 302 13.70 3.23 -35.92
C ASN A 302 14.34 4.42 -35.20
N ALA A 303 14.34 4.43 -33.86
CA ALA A 303 15.02 5.44 -33.07
C ALA A 303 16.54 5.40 -33.33
N LEU A 304 17.14 4.21 -33.36
CA LEU A 304 18.56 4.01 -33.66
C LEU A 304 18.93 4.41 -35.10
N LYS A 305 18.06 4.15 -36.08
CA LYS A 305 18.23 4.67 -37.45
C LYS A 305 18.30 6.21 -37.48
N GLY A 306 17.52 6.88 -36.63
CA GLY A 306 17.52 8.34 -36.50
C GLY A 306 18.81 8.93 -35.94
N VAL A 307 19.58 8.15 -35.17
CA VAL A 307 20.91 8.51 -34.66
C VAL A 307 22.00 8.34 -35.73
N GLY A 308 21.66 7.77 -36.90
CA GLY A 308 22.51 7.74 -38.09
C GLY A 308 23.80 6.93 -37.91
N LYS A 309 24.85 7.28 -38.68
CA LYS A 309 26.19 6.66 -38.56
C LYS A 309 27.03 7.32 -37.47
N SER A 310 26.46 7.48 -36.28
CA SER A 310 27.22 7.96 -35.14
C SER A 310 28.33 6.98 -34.73
N SER A 311 29.26 7.42 -33.87
CA SER A 311 30.35 6.57 -33.40
C SER A 311 29.87 5.20 -32.89
N PRO A 312 30.64 4.10 -33.12
CA PRO A 312 30.25 2.75 -32.67
C PRO A 312 29.95 2.66 -31.17
N ASN A 313 30.67 3.46 -30.37
CA ASN A 313 30.49 3.53 -28.93
C ASN A 313 29.12 4.12 -28.55
N LEU A 314 28.67 5.19 -29.23
CA LEU A 314 27.35 5.77 -28.97
C LEU A 314 26.23 4.81 -29.40
N GLN A 315 26.38 4.16 -30.57
CA GLN A 315 25.44 3.14 -31.04
C GLN A 315 25.33 1.94 -30.09
N ALA A 316 26.44 1.52 -29.47
CA ALA A 316 26.45 0.47 -28.47
C ALA A 316 25.77 0.92 -27.16
N ALA A 317 26.00 2.16 -26.72
CA ALA A 317 25.38 2.72 -25.52
C ALA A 317 23.85 2.80 -25.64
N PHE A 318 23.33 3.31 -26.77
CA PHE A 318 21.88 3.34 -27.01
C PHE A 318 21.28 1.94 -27.06
N ARG A 319 21.91 0.98 -27.76
CA ARG A 319 21.43 -0.41 -27.79
C ARG A 319 21.30 -0.99 -26.39
N LYS A 320 22.34 -0.84 -25.57
CA LYS A 320 22.32 -1.28 -24.16
C LYS A 320 21.20 -0.61 -23.36
N ALA A 321 20.98 0.69 -23.54
CA ALA A 321 19.93 1.42 -22.84
C ALA A 321 18.52 0.96 -23.24
N TYR A 322 18.28 0.76 -24.53
CA TYR A 322 17.02 0.23 -25.04
C TYR A 322 16.77 -1.22 -24.61
N GLU A 323 17.80 -2.07 -24.58
CA GLU A 323 17.71 -3.42 -24.04
C GLU A 323 17.34 -3.42 -22.54
N ALA A 324 17.98 -2.57 -21.74
CA ALA A 324 17.65 -2.40 -20.32
C ALA A 324 16.20 -1.94 -20.13
N ARG A 325 15.74 -0.97 -20.93
CA ARG A 325 14.33 -0.51 -20.94
C ARG A 325 13.37 -1.65 -21.27
N ALA A 326 13.68 -2.46 -22.29
CA ALA A 326 12.84 -3.60 -22.69
C ALA A 326 12.71 -4.66 -21.58
N VAL A 327 13.82 -4.95 -20.88
CA VAL A 327 13.81 -5.85 -19.71
C VAL A 327 12.94 -5.28 -18.58
N ALA A 328 13.08 -3.99 -18.27
CA ALA A 328 12.27 -3.31 -17.27
C ALA A 328 10.78 -3.37 -17.61
N MET A 329 10.41 -3.12 -18.87
CA MET A 329 9.04 -3.21 -19.37
C MET A 329 8.45 -4.61 -19.22
N LYS A 330 9.23 -5.66 -19.52
CA LYS A 330 8.79 -7.05 -19.35
C LYS A 330 8.54 -7.38 -17.87
N SER A 331 9.41 -6.89 -16.97
CA SER A 331 9.23 -7.07 -15.52
C SER A 331 8.01 -6.32 -14.99
N ALA A 332 7.75 -5.11 -15.49
CA ALA A 332 6.57 -4.33 -15.13
C ALA A 332 5.27 -5.01 -15.60
N ALA A 333 5.27 -5.59 -16.81
CA ALA A 333 4.13 -6.35 -17.34
C ALA A 333 3.79 -7.60 -16.52
N SER A 334 4.78 -8.22 -15.85
CA SER A 334 4.58 -9.40 -15.00
C SER A 334 4.17 -9.07 -13.55
N GLY A 335 3.93 -7.80 -13.20
CA GLY A 335 3.46 -7.37 -11.89
C GLY A 335 4.53 -7.30 -10.78
N ALA A 336 5.82 -7.46 -11.11
CA ALA A 336 6.92 -7.43 -10.14
C ALA A 336 7.37 -5.98 -9.85
N SER A 337 6.55 -5.21 -9.11
CA SER A 337 6.70 -3.76 -8.97
C SER A 337 8.07 -3.29 -8.44
N SER A 338 8.67 -3.99 -7.47
CA SER A 338 9.96 -3.57 -6.88
C SER A 338 11.16 -3.91 -7.78
N ALA A 339 11.11 -5.03 -8.50
CA ALA A 339 12.14 -5.42 -9.45
C ALA A 339 12.10 -4.49 -10.68
N ALA A 340 10.90 -4.21 -11.20
CA ALA A 340 10.70 -3.31 -12.32
C ALA A 340 11.21 -1.90 -12.02
N GLU A 341 10.96 -1.37 -10.81
CA GLU A 341 11.51 -0.07 -10.39
C GLU A 341 13.04 -0.02 -10.53
N LYS A 342 13.74 -1.03 -9.99
CA LYS A 342 15.20 -1.08 -10.05
C LYS A 342 15.68 -1.11 -11.50
N MET A 343 15.05 -1.94 -12.33
CA MET A 343 15.40 -2.08 -13.74
C MET A 343 15.16 -0.78 -14.54
N PHE A 344 14.10 -0.02 -14.23
CA PHE A 344 13.88 1.28 -14.87
C PHE A 344 14.93 2.32 -14.44
N ARG A 345 15.43 2.27 -13.19
CA ARG A 345 16.55 3.13 -12.77
C ARG A 345 17.83 2.79 -13.53
N GLU A 346 18.13 1.50 -13.68
CA GLU A 346 19.27 1.02 -14.47
C GLU A 346 19.15 1.45 -15.95
N ALA A 347 17.95 1.39 -16.53
CA ALA A 347 17.69 1.86 -17.88
C ALA A 347 17.83 3.39 -18.01
N ALA A 348 17.30 4.17 -17.07
CA ALA A 348 17.45 5.62 -17.05
C ALA A 348 18.94 6.03 -16.97
N GLU A 349 19.72 5.33 -16.15
CA GLU A 349 21.16 5.55 -16.03
C GLU A 349 21.92 5.19 -17.33
N ALA A 350 21.54 4.10 -17.98
CA ALA A 350 22.11 3.74 -19.28
C ALA A 350 21.87 4.83 -20.35
N PHE A 351 20.70 5.50 -20.33
CA PHE A 351 20.46 6.66 -21.19
C PHE A 351 21.27 7.88 -20.78
N SER A 352 21.48 8.13 -19.48
CA SER A 352 22.41 9.19 -19.00
C SER A 352 23.82 8.98 -19.58
N VAL A 353 24.34 7.75 -19.49
CA VAL A 353 25.66 7.38 -20.03
C VAL A 353 25.72 7.59 -21.55
N ALA A 354 24.66 7.25 -22.28
CA ALA A 354 24.59 7.55 -23.71
C ALA A 354 24.67 9.07 -23.97
N GLY A 355 24.01 9.88 -23.15
CA GLY A 355 24.06 11.34 -23.20
C GLY A 355 25.46 11.92 -22.99
N GLU A 356 26.24 11.36 -22.06
CA GLU A 356 27.63 11.79 -21.78
C GLU A 356 28.59 11.54 -22.95
N ILE A 357 28.27 10.58 -23.82
CA ILE A 357 29.08 10.26 -25.00
C ILE A 357 28.82 11.26 -26.14
N ILE A 358 27.61 11.83 -26.24
CA ILE A 358 27.20 12.69 -27.36
C ILE A 358 28.17 13.85 -27.63
N PRO A 359 28.66 14.63 -26.64
CA PRO A 359 29.56 15.75 -26.89
C PRO A 359 30.85 15.37 -27.62
N THR A 360 31.36 14.15 -27.40
CA THR A 360 32.60 13.64 -27.99
C THR A 360 32.37 12.71 -29.18
N ALA A 361 31.12 12.37 -29.49
CA ALA A 361 30.78 11.50 -30.60
C ALA A 361 30.82 12.23 -31.94
N THR A 362 31.24 11.48 -32.97
CA THR A 362 31.15 11.86 -34.38
C THR A 362 29.76 11.55 -34.92
N PHE A 363 29.22 12.48 -35.72
CA PHE A 363 27.94 12.35 -36.43
C PHE A 363 28.15 12.80 -37.88
N ASP A 364 27.35 12.28 -38.81
CA ASP A 364 27.41 12.70 -40.21
C ASP A 364 26.69 14.05 -40.42
N SER A 365 25.78 14.42 -39.50
CA SER A 365 25.13 15.74 -39.51
C SER A 365 24.75 16.23 -38.10
N ASP A 366 24.60 17.55 -37.94
CA ASP A 366 24.10 18.15 -36.70
C ASP A 366 22.68 17.68 -36.36
N ARG A 367 21.87 17.36 -37.38
CA ARG A 367 20.53 16.81 -37.20
C ARG A 367 20.55 15.46 -36.47
N GLU A 368 21.49 14.58 -36.80
CA GLU A 368 21.62 13.28 -36.10
C GLU A 368 22.04 13.48 -34.64
N ARG A 369 22.91 14.47 -34.38
CA ARG A 369 23.30 14.85 -33.01
C ARG A 369 22.08 15.37 -32.22
N GLU A 370 21.27 16.24 -32.81
CA GLU A 370 20.05 16.76 -32.19
C GLU A 370 19.04 15.64 -31.89
N VAL A 371 18.85 14.69 -32.83
CA VAL A 371 18.01 13.51 -32.61
C VAL A 371 18.54 12.66 -31.45
N ALA A 372 19.85 12.43 -31.37
CA ALA A 372 20.45 11.68 -30.26
C ALA A 372 20.19 12.37 -28.90
N ILE A 373 20.35 13.69 -28.82
CA ILE A 373 20.07 14.47 -27.60
C ILE A 373 18.59 14.34 -27.22
N PHE A 374 17.69 14.51 -28.19
CA PHE A 374 16.25 14.40 -27.97
C PHE A 374 15.85 13.01 -27.45
N LEU A 375 16.39 11.94 -28.05
CA LEU A 375 16.14 10.56 -27.61
C LEU A 375 16.63 10.32 -26.18
N VAL A 376 17.84 10.77 -25.83
CA VAL A 376 18.33 10.62 -24.43
C VAL A 376 17.38 11.27 -23.44
N ILE A 377 16.96 12.51 -23.70
CA ILE A 377 16.04 13.24 -22.81
C ILE A 377 14.72 12.50 -22.69
N MET A 378 14.09 12.17 -23.81
CA MET A 378 12.76 11.55 -23.83
C MET A 378 12.73 10.16 -23.22
N GLU A 379 13.75 9.34 -23.49
CA GLU A 379 13.81 7.96 -23.03
C GLU A 379 14.22 7.83 -21.57
N ARG A 380 15.14 8.69 -21.12
CA ARG A 380 15.45 8.82 -19.69
C ARG A 380 14.21 9.26 -18.92
N ALA A 381 13.52 10.30 -19.40
CA ALA A 381 12.29 10.78 -18.79
C ALA A 381 11.19 9.72 -18.77
N PHE A 382 11.07 8.91 -19.84
CA PHE A 382 10.13 7.79 -19.89
C PHE A 382 10.42 6.73 -18.82
N CYS A 383 11.68 6.36 -18.62
CA CYS A 383 12.07 5.41 -17.57
C CYS A 383 11.72 5.95 -16.17
N LEU A 384 12.00 7.22 -15.91
CA LEU A 384 11.66 7.90 -14.65
C LEU A 384 10.14 7.99 -14.43
N LEU A 385 9.39 8.36 -15.48
CA LEU A 385 7.93 8.37 -15.50
C LEU A 385 7.33 6.98 -15.19
N SER A 386 7.99 5.92 -15.67
CA SER A 386 7.57 4.53 -15.46
C SER A 386 7.79 4.05 -14.03
N ILE A 387 8.76 4.62 -13.31
CA ILE A 387 8.94 4.38 -11.85
C ILE A 387 7.79 5.01 -11.06
N GLY A 388 7.42 6.25 -11.38
CA GLY A 388 6.22 6.90 -10.82
C GLY A 388 6.32 7.32 -9.36
N LYS A 389 7.53 7.43 -8.79
CA LYS A 389 7.78 8.06 -7.47
C LYS A 389 7.93 9.57 -7.63
N LYS A 390 7.60 10.33 -6.58
CA LYS A 390 7.60 11.81 -6.64
C LYS A 390 8.94 12.36 -7.14
N GLU A 391 10.05 11.90 -6.57
CA GLU A 391 11.39 12.39 -6.92
C GLU A 391 11.71 12.12 -8.38
N THR A 392 11.35 10.93 -8.87
CA THR A 392 11.56 10.54 -10.28
C THR A 392 10.63 11.29 -11.24
N LEU A 393 9.41 11.61 -10.80
CA LEU A 393 8.44 12.37 -11.59
C LEU A 393 8.86 13.83 -11.71
N ASP A 394 9.33 14.45 -10.62
CA ASP A 394 9.87 15.81 -10.61
C ASP A 394 11.04 15.93 -11.60
N GLU A 395 11.91 14.91 -11.63
CA GLU A 395 13.01 14.86 -12.59
C GLU A 395 12.53 14.64 -14.04
N ALA A 396 11.59 13.73 -14.28
CA ALA A 396 11.00 13.53 -15.60
C ALA A 396 10.35 14.80 -16.14
N ILE A 397 9.67 15.57 -15.27
CA ILE A 397 9.04 16.85 -15.61
C ILE A 397 10.07 17.88 -16.05
N LYS A 398 11.23 17.98 -15.38
CA LYS A 398 12.32 18.87 -15.80
C LYS A 398 12.80 18.52 -17.20
N LEU A 399 13.04 17.23 -17.47
CA LEU A 399 13.46 16.74 -18.79
C LEU A 399 12.40 17.04 -19.87
N TYR A 400 11.11 16.82 -19.58
CA TYR A 400 10.05 17.15 -20.53
C TYR A 400 9.90 18.66 -20.76
N SER A 401 10.17 19.47 -19.73
CA SER A 401 10.21 20.93 -19.86
C SER A 401 11.35 21.39 -20.78
N GLU A 402 12.52 20.79 -20.67
CA GLU A 402 13.63 21.06 -21.59
C GLU A 402 13.32 20.58 -23.02
N ALA A 403 12.68 19.41 -23.14
CA ALA A 403 12.31 18.84 -24.45
C ALA A 403 11.26 19.69 -25.19
N GLN A 404 10.29 20.29 -24.50
CA GLN A 404 9.28 21.14 -25.16
C GLN A 404 9.88 22.45 -25.70
N GLU A 405 10.92 22.99 -25.06
CA GLU A 405 11.58 24.21 -25.52
C GLU A 405 12.33 23.97 -26.83
N LYS A 406 12.98 22.81 -26.94
CA LYS A 406 13.73 22.40 -28.14
C LYS A 406 12.82 21.88 -29.25
N SER A 407 11.71 21.23 -28.89
CA SER A 407 10.80 20.57 -29.83
C SER A 407 9.33 20.97 -29.58
N PRO A 408 8.97 22.25 -29.79
CA PRO A 408 7.66 22.80 -29.42
C PRO A 408 6.48 22.23 -30.21
N GLU A 409 6.74 21.56 -31.33
CA GLU A 409 5.75 20.93 -32.21
C GLU A 409 5.62 19.41 -31.98
N SER A 410 6.34 18.84 -31.00
CA SER A 410 6.32 17.39 -30.74
C SER A 410 5.14 16.98 -29.86
N VAL A 411 4.20 16.23 -30.43
CA VAL A 411 3.04 15.66 -29.72
C VAL A 411 3.48 14.80 -28.54
N VAL A 412 4.52 13.98 -28.74
CA VAL A 412 4.97 12.98 -27.76
C VAL A 412 5.53 13.64 -26.50
N VAL A 413 6.22 14.77 -26.62
CA VAL A 413 6.72 15.54 -25.48
C VAL A 413 5.57 15.94 -24.57
N TYR A 414 4.57 16.64 -25.11
CA TYR A 414 3.44 17.12 -24.32
C TYR A 414 2.58 15.99 -23.77
N TYR A 415 2.39 14.93 -24.54
CA TYR A 415 1.67 13.73 -24.08
C TYR A 415 2.35 13.11 -22.85
N ARG A 416 3.67 12.88 -22.91
CA ARG A 416 4.43 12.30 -21.80
C ARG A 416 4.53 13.22 -20.60
N TYR A 417 4.71 14.51 -20.85
CA TYR A 417 4.71 15.53 -19.80
C TYR A 417 3.38 15.51 -19.04
N ALA A 418 2.26 15.50 -19.76
CA ALA A 418 0.94 15.39 -19.15
C ALA A 418 0.77 14.10 -18.33
N GLN A 419 1.32 12.96 -18.77
CA GLN A 419 1.29 11.71 -18.00
C GLN A 419 2.04 11.82 -16.66
N ALA A 420 3.19 12.51 -16.64
CA ALA A 420 3.94 12.76 -15.40
C ALA A 420 3.14 13.64 -14.42
N LEU A 421 2.54 14.71 -14.93
CA LEU A 421 1.71 15.65 -14.16
C LEU A 421 0.46 14.97 -13.58
N VAL A 422 -0.22 14.12 -14.36
CA VAL A 422 -1.35 13.32 -13.85
C VAL A 422 -0.93 12.42 -12.68
N LYS A 423 0.25 11.80 -12.74
CA LYS A 423 0.73 10.94 -11.64
C LYS A 423 1.04 11.73 -10.37
N LEU A 424 1.48 12.98 -10.50
CA LEU A 424 1.63 13.92 -9.38
C LEU A 424 0.32 14.60 -8.97
N ASN A 425 -0.77 14.31 -9.68
CA ASN A 425 -2.07 14.92 -9.47
C ASN A 425 -2.12 16.45 -9.75
N GLU A 426 -1.24 16.94 -10.61
CA GLU A 426 -1.24 18.32 -11.09
C GLU A 426 -2.18 18.47 -12.31
N LEU A 427 -3.49 18.33 -12.06
CA LEU A 427 -4.48 18.15 -13.12
C LEU A 427 -4.61 19.33 -14.07
N ASP A 428 -4.55 20.57 -13.58
CA ASP A 428 -4.63 21.76 -14.44
C ASP A 428 -3.46 21.85 -15.43
N ALA A 429 -2.24 21.65 -14.92
CA ALA A 429 -1.05 21.60 -15.75
C ALA A 429 -1.13 20.43 -16.74
N ALA A 430 -1.57 19.25 -16.29
CA ALA A 430 -1.74 18.08 -17.15
C ALA A 430 -2.74 18.31 -18.29
N ILE A 431 -3.90 18.90 -17.99
CA ILE A 431 -4.94 19.24 -18.97
C ILE A 431 -4.36 20.18 -20.03
N ALA A 432 -3.65 21.23 -19.63
CA ALA A 432 -3.01 22.16 -20.56
C ALA A 432 -2.01 21.45 -21.49
N LYS A 433 -1.19 20.53 -20.96
CA LYS A 433 -0.24 19.75 -21.77
C LYS A 433 -0.97 18.77 -22.70
N TYR A 434 -2.00 18.07 -22.26
CA TYR A 434 -2.79 17.22 -23.14
C TYR A 434 -3.52 18.00 -24.23
N GLN A 435 -4.08 19.17 -23.94
CA GLN A 435 -4.71 20.05 -24.94
C GLN A 435 -3.69 20.50 -25.98
N LYS A 436 -2.48 20.86 -25.56
CA LYS A 436 -1.39 21.18 -26.49
C LYS A 436 -1.03 19.97 -27.35
N ALA A 437 -0.86 18.78 -26.76
CA ALA A 437 -0.61 17.55 -27.50
C ALA A 437 -1.72 17.24 -28.52
N GLU A 438 -2.98 17.42 -28.14
CA GLU A 438 -4.16 17.20 -28.97
C GLU A 438 -4.20 18.16 -30.16
N SER A 439 -3.89 19.44 -29.94
CA SER A 439 -3.84 20.45 -31.01
C SER A 439 -2.77 20.18 -32.07
N LEU A 440 -1.70 19.47 -31.70
CA LEU A 440 -0.57 19.17 -32.58
C LEU A 440 -0.73 17.85 -33.36
N LEU A 441 -1.69 16.99 -32.98
CA LEU A 441 -1.87 15.65 -33.53
C LEU A 441 -1.92 15.60 -35.06
N SER A 442 -2.57 16.56 -35.71
CA SER A 442 -2.71 16.59 -37.17
C SER A 442 -1.53 17.22 -37.90
N ALA A 443 -0.65 17.93 -37.17
CA ALA A 443 0.46 18.71 -37.73
C ALA A 443 1.82 18.02 -37.52
N ASP A 444 1.96 17.18 -36.49
CA ASP A 444 3.21 16.49 -36.19
C ASP A 444 3.52 15.42 -37.24
N ARG A 445 4.61 15.63 -37.98
CA ARG A 445 5.07 14.74 -39.05
C ARG A 445 5.35 13.31 -38.56
N TYR A 446 5.69 13.14 -37.29
CA TYR A 446 6.03 11.84 -36.71
C TYR A 446 4.80 11.09 -36.17
N VAL A 447 3.63 11.71 -36.20
CA VAL A 447 2.36 11.11 -35.80
C VAL A 447 1.46 11.01 -37.04
N PRO A 448 1.56 9.91 -37.82
CA PRO A 448 0.71 9.74 -39.00
C PRO A 448 -0.77 9.62 -38.60
N ARG A 449 -1.66 9.84 -39.58
CA ARG A 449 -3.13 9.85 -39.37
C ARG A 449 -3.72 8.54 -38.88
N ASP A 450 -2.99 7.44 -38.90
CA ASP A 450 -3.40 6.14 -38.39
C ASP A 450 -2.71 5.80 -37.05
N HIS A 451 -1.94 6.73 -36.48
CA HIS A 451 -1.23 6.52 -35.23
C HIS A 451 -2.18 6.42 -34.03
N TRP A 452 -1.89 5.51 -33.10
CA TRP A 452 -2.71 5.25 -31.91
C TRP A 452 -2.81 6.46 -30.96
N LEU A 453 -1.89 7.43 -31.04
CA LEU A 453 -1.94 8.65 -30.22
C LEU A 453 -3.21 9.48 -30.46
N HIS A 454 -3.77 9.42 -31.67
CA HIS A 454 -5.03 10.09 -31.98
C HIS A 454 -6.22 9.56 -31.17
N THR A 455 -6.14 8.33 -30.65
CA THR A 455 -7.17 7.78 -29.75
C THR A 455 -6.78 7.95 -28.28
N VAL A 456 -5.50 7.79 -27.95
CA VAL A 456 -5.07 7.79 -26.55
C VAL A 456 -4.99 9.19 -25.97
N ILE A 457 -4.52 10.19 -26.70
CA ILE A 457 -4.44 11.57 -26.18
C ILE A 457 -5.82 12.11 -25.81
N PRO A 458 -6.85 12.07 -26.67
CA PRO A 458 -8.19 12.52 -26.29
C PRO A 458 -8.78 11.70 -25.12
N ARG A 459 -8.55 10.38 -25.07
CA ARG A 459 -8.96 9.58 -23.91
C ARG A 459 -8.32 10.05 -22.61
N MET A 460 -7.00 10.31 -22.61
CA MET A 460 -6.26 10.74 -21.42
C MET A 460 -6.61 12.17 -21.01
N LEU A 461 -6.88 13.05 -21.97
CA LEU A 461 -7.43 14.38 -21.71
C LEU A 461 -8.82 14.30 -21.07
N GLY A 462 -9.71 13.46 -21.62
CA GLY A 462 -11.03 13.22 -21.04
C GLY A 462 -10.94 12.70 -19.61
N PHE A 463 -10.00 11.79 -19.36
CA PHE A 463 -9.71 11.31 -18.01
C PHE A 463 -9.24 12.42 -17.06
N ALA A 464 -8.30 13.27 -17.47
CA ALA A 464 -7.82 14.36 -16.63
C ALA A 464 -8.91 15.41 -16.32
N LEU A 465 -9.82 15.66 -17.28
CA LEU A 465 -10.99 16.53 -17.08
C LEU A 465 -11.99 15.91 -16.10
N TRP A 466 -12.28 14.61 -16.24
CA TRP A 466 -13.12 13.88 -15.28
C TRP A 466 -12.49 13.88 -13.88
N ALA A 467 -11.18 13.63 -13.78
CA ALA A 467 -10.42 13.72 -12.54
C ALA A 467 -10.64 15.06 -11.83
N LYS A 468 -10.48 16.15 -12.59
CA LYS A 468 -10.67 17.52 -12.08
C LYS A 468 -12.11 17.78 -11.69
N SER A 469 -13.07 17.19 -12.40
CA SER A 469 -14.50 17.32 -12.07
C SER A 469 -14.82 16.77 -10.67
N ARG A 470 -14.11 15.73 -10.24
CA ARG A 470 -14.28 15.10 -8.92
C ARG A 470 -13.66 15.89 -7.77
N SER A 471 -12.72 16.79 -8.06
CA SER A 471 -12.10 17.67 -7.06
C SER A 471 -12.86 18.99 -6.85
N GLN A 472 -14.00 19.18 -7.53
CA GLN A 472 -14.82 20.39 -7.37
C GLN A 472 -15.59 20.36 -6.04
N PRO A 473 -15.77 21.51 -5.36
CA PRO A 473 -16.52 21.58 -4.13
C PRO A 473 -18.01 21.20 -4.34
N PRO A 474 -18.72 20.77 -3.30
CA PRO A 474 -20.12 20.33 -3.40
C PRO A 474 -21.13 21.50 -3.47
N ASP A 475 -20.66 22.75 -3.48
CA ASP A 475 -21.51 23.94 -3.60
C ASP A 475 -22.06 24.11 -5.03
N GLU A 476 -22.90 25.13 -5.24
CA GLU A 476 -23.59 25.34 -6.52
C GLU A 476 -22.62 25.63 -7.67
N ASP A 477 -21.59 26.43 -7.41
CA ASP A 477 -20.55 26.78 -8.38
C ASP A 477 -19.69 25.57 -8.74
N GLY A 478 -19.27 24.80 -7.73
CA GLY A 478 -18.52 23.56 -7.91
C GLY A 478 -19.33 22.48 -8.62
N ARG A 479 -20.63 22.38 -8.35
CA ARG A 479 -21.55 21.50 -9.10
C ARG A 479 -21.66 21.93 -10.56
N ALA A 480 -21.80 23.23 -10.85
CA ALA A 480 -21.84 23.75 -12.21
C ALA A 480 -20.53 23.48 -12.96
N GLU A 481 -19.38 23.68 -12.31
CA GLU A 481 -18.08 23.38 -12.88
C GLU A 481 -17.87 21.88 -13.13
N ARG A 482 -18.31 21.03 -12.20
CA ARG A 482 -18.28 19.56 -12.38
C ARG A 482 -19.06 19.14 -13.62
N ILE A 483 -20.25 19.71 -13.83
CA ILE A 483 -21.06 19.46 -15.05
C ILE A 483 -20.28 19.90 -16.30
N ARG A 484 -19.71 21.11 -16.32
CA ARG A 484 -18.91 21.61 -17.45
C ARG A 484 -17.73 20.69 -17.79
N LEU A 485 -17.00 20.24 -16.76
CA LEU A 485 -15.85 19.36 -16.93
C LEU A 485 -16.26 17.96 -17.43
N LEU A 486 -17.38 17.41 -16.96
CA LEU A 486 -17.90 16.13 -17.43
C LEU A 486 -18.34 16.18 -18.91
N VAL A 487 -18.95 17.28 -19.36
CA VAL A 487 -19.29 17.49 -20.78
C VAL A 487 -18.02 17.48 -21.64
N GLN A 488 -16.97 18.19 -21.22
CA GLN A 488 -15.69 18.17 -21.93
C GLN A 488 -15.04 16.78 -21.91
N ALA A 489 -15.04 16.11 -20.76
CA ALA A 489 -14.48 14.77 -20.59
C ALA A 489 -15.14 13.74 -21.51
N TYR A 490 -16.48 13.79 -21.61
CA TYR A 490 -17.27 13.00 -22.54
C TYR A 490 -16.90 13.33 -23.99
N GLY A 491 -16.86 14.63 -24.36
CA GLY A 491 -16.55 15.06 -25.72
C GLY A 491 -15.21 14.52 -26.25
N TYR A 492 -14.14 14.61 -25.45
CA TYR A 492 -12.83 14.06 -25.84
C TYR A 492 -12.80 12.53 -25.87
N SER A 493 -13.50 11.85 -24.96
CA SER A 493 -13.59 10.39 -24.97
C SER A 493 -14.40 9.87 -26.16
N LYS A 494 -15.49 10.56 -26.51
CA LYS A 494 -16.29 10.33 -27.72
C LYS A 494 -15.44 10.50 -28.99
N LYS A 495 -14.63 11.57 -29.06
CA LYS A 495 -13.69 11.78 -30.16
C LYS A 495 -12.73 10.60 -30.33
N ALA A 496 -12.20 10.05 -29.23
CA ALA A 496 -11.37 8.85 -29.26
C ALA A 496 -12.11 7.61 -29.78
N CYS A 497 -13.39 7.42 -29.42
CA CYS A 497 -14.23 6.34 -29.95
C CYS A 497 -14.43 6.48 -31.46
N GLN A 498 -14.83 7.67 -31.93
CA GLN A 498 -15.09 7.94 -33.35
C GLN A 498 -13.85 7.69 -34.21
N PHE A 499 -12.70 8.17 -33.76
CA PHE A 499 -11.44 7.95 -34.46
C PHE A 499 -11.06 6.47 -34.54
N ALA A 500 -11.20 5.74 -33.43
CA ALA A 500 -10.89 4.31 -33.39
C ALA A 500 -11.76 3.50 -34.35
N THR A 501 -13.05 3.85 -34.48
CA THR A 501 -13.99 3.23 -35.41
C THR A 501 -13.64 3.55 -36.86
N LEU A 502 -13.32 4.82 -37.17
CA LEU A 502 -13.04 5.27 -38.53
C LEU A 502 -11.77 4.66 -39.12
N HIS A 503 -10.71 4.54 -38.31
CA HIS A 503 -9.39 4.14 -38.81
C HIS A 503 -9.02 2.68 -38.54
N ASN A 504 -9.79 1.94 -37.73
CA ASN A 504 -9.50 0.57 -37.33
C ASN A 504 -8.09 0.36 -36.73
N THR A 505 -7.52 1.42 -36.14
CA THR A 505 -6.14 1.47 -35.62
C THR A 505 -6.01 0.96 -34.18
N SER A 506 -7.13 0.62 -33.55
CA SER A 506 -7.19 0.31 -32.12
C SER A 506 -7.59 -1.14 -31.84
N THR A 507 -6.82 -1.79 -30.98
CA THR A 507 -7.16 -3.10 -30.42
C THR A 507 -8.54 -3.08 -29.75
N MET A 508 -9.20 -4.24 -29.67
CA MET A 508 -10.53 -4.33 -29.05
C MET A 508 -10.53 -3.79 -27.61
N ILE A 509 -9.51 -4.12 -26.82
CA ILE A 509 -9.36 -3.63 -25.44
C ILE A 509 -9.21 -2.10 -25.38
N SER A 510 -8.57 -1.48 -26.37
CA SER A 510 -8.45 -0.01 -26.45
C SER A 510 -9.78 0.64 -26.80
N ARG A 511 -10.56 0.03 -27.69
CA ARG A 511 -11.93 0.48 -28.01
C ARG A 511 -12.86 0.37 -26.80
N LEU A 512 -12.79 -0.74 -26.06
CA LEU A 512 -13.50 -0.92 -24.78
C LEU A 512 -13.12 0.17 -23.77
N ARG A 513 -11.83 0.50 -23.60
CA ARG A 513 -11.40 1.60 -22.72
C ARG A 513 -11.99 2.96 -23.11
N ASN A 514 -12.02 3.27 -24.40
CA ASN A 514 -12.57 4.53 -24.88
C ASN A 514 -14.08 4.61 -24.60
N ALA A 515 -14.83 3.57 -24.98
CA ALA A 515 -16.27 3.49 -24.78
C ALA A 515 -16.65 3.50 -23.29
N ASN A 516 -15.87 2.82 -22.45
CA ASN A 516 -16.05 2.81 -21.00
C ASN A 516 -15.93 4.21 -20.40
N ASN A 517 -14.85 4.94 -20.73
CA ASN A 517 -14.65 6.28 -20.22
C ASN A 517 -15.79 7.21 -20.66
N ALA A 518 -16.16 7.18 -21.94
CA ALA A 518 -17.26 7.97 -22.45
C ALA A 518 -18.57 7.65 -21.71
N LEU A 519 -18.90 6.36 -21.54
CA LEU A 519 -20.10 5.93 -20.85
C LEU A 519 -20.10 6.32 -19.37
N HIS A 520 -18.96 6.18 -18.69
CA HIS A 520 -18.81 6.53 -17.28
C HIS A 520 -19.02 8.03 -17.05
N TYR A 521 -18.40 8.88 -17.86
CA TYR A 521 -18.52 10.34 -17.72
C TYR A 521 -19.92 10.83 -18.06
N ALA A 522 -20.55 10.22 -19.08
CA ALA A 522 -21.93 10.50 -19.42
C ALA A 522 -22.90 10.07 -18.30
N ALA A 523 -22.66 8.90 -17.69
CA ALA A 523 -23.47 8.42 -16.57
C ALA A 523 -23.42 9.39 -15.38
N GLU A 524 -22.23 9.80 -14.95
CA GLU A 524 -22.08 10.78 -13.87
C GLU A 524 -22.72 12.14 -14.20
N TYR A 525 -22.60 12.60 -15.45
CA TYR A 525 -23.26 13.82 -15.89
C TYR A 525 -24.78 13.69 -15.81
N LEU A 526 -25.35 12.56 -16.25
CA LEU A 526 -26.81 12.34 -16.23
C LEU A 526 -27.35 12.18 -14.81
N ASP A 527 -26.57 11.58 -13.90
CA ASP A 527 -26.90 11.53 -12.46
C ASP A 527 -26.98 12.94 -11.85
N LEU A 528 -26.00 13.79 -12.19
CA LEU A 528 -25.97 15.17 -11.69
C LEU A 528 -26.97 16.08 -12.37
N ASN A 529 -27.20 15.89 -13.67
CA ASN A 529 -28.02 16.75 -14.51
C ASN A 529 -29.02 15.93 -15.34
N PRO A 530 -30.06 15.32 -14.74
CA PRO A 530 -30.95 14.38 -15.42
C PRO A 530 -31.72 14.96 -16.62
N LYS A 531 -31.93 16.29 -16.60
CA LYS A 531 -32.61 17.08 -17.63
C LYS A 531 -31.64 17.78 -18.60
N GLY A 532 -30.33 17.58 -18.41
CA GLY A 532 -29.30 18.13 -19.27
C GLY A 532 -29.41 17.64 -20.71
N VAL A 533 -29.00 18.50 -21.65
CA VAL A 533 -29.08 18.26 -23.10
C VAL A 533 -27.72 18.31 -23.79
N GLU A 534 -26.67 18.69 -23.06
CA GLU A 534 -25.31 18.82 -23.57
C GLU A 534 -24.69 17.47 -23.95
N ILE A 535 -25.12 16.38 -23.31
CA ILE A 535 -24.76 15.00 -23.69
C ILE A 535 -26.01 14.29 -24.25
N ASN A 536 -25.91 13.84 -25.51
CA ASN A 536 -27.02 13.15 -26.19
C ASN A 536 -27.19 11.72 -25.66
N LYS A 537 -28.38 11.42 -25.11
CA LYS A 537 -28.70 10.11 -24.52
C LYS A 537 -28.67 8.95 -25.52
N GLU A 538 -28.96 9.18 -26.80
CA GLU A 538 -28.88 8.13 -27.83
C GLU A 538 -27.43 7.76 -28.13
N GLU A 539 -26.53 8.74 -28.21
CA GLU A 539 -25.09 8.47 -28.40
C GLU A 539 -24.48 7.74 -27.20
N VAL A 540 -24.93 8.05 -25.98
CA VAL A 540 -24.54 7.32 -24.78
C VAL A 540 -25.05 5.88 -24.83
N ARG A 541 -26.26 5.65 -25.34
CA ARG A 541 -26.83 4.30 -25.52
C ARG A 541 -26.00 3.47 -26.50
N GLU A 542 -25.41 4.07 -27.55
CA GLU A 542 -24.50 3.37 -28.45
C GLU A 542 -23.25 2.84 -27.73
N HIS A 543 -22.66 3.63 -26.82
CA HIS A 543 -21.52 3.17 -25.99
C HIS A 543 -21.90 2.05 -25.03
N LEU A 544 -23.11 2.12 -24.44
CA LEU A 544 -23.65 1.05 -23.60
C LEU A 544 -23.80 -0.26 -24.38
N VAL A 545 -24.44 -0.21 -25.56
CA VAL A 545 -24.59 -1.38 -26.43
C VAL A 545 -23.24 -1.95 -26.85
N PHE A 546 -22.27 -1.09 -27.14
CA PHE A 546 -20.92 -1.54 -27.46
C PHE A 546 -20.26 -2.30 -26.29
N LEU A 547 -20.39 -1.82 -25.04
CA LEU A 547 -19.89 -2.54 -23.86
C LEU A 547 -20.63 -3.87 -23.67
N GLU A 548 -21.95 -3.90 -23.80
CA GLU A 548 -22.77 -5.12 -23.68
C GLU A 548 -22.33 -6.22 -24.65
N GLN A 549 -22.03 -5.85 -25.90
CA GLN A 549 -21.64 -6.80 -26.94
C GLN A 549 -20.21 -7.33 -26.82
N ASN A 550 -19.32 -6.59 -26.13
CA ASN A 550 -17.89 -6.86 -26.11
C ASN A 550 -17.33 -7.19 -24.72
N LEU A 551 -18.17 -7.15 -23.67
CA LEU A 551 -17.82 -7.54 -22.32
C LEU A 551 -18.58 -8.83 -21.93
N ASP A 552 -17.86 -9.95 -21.97
CA ASP A 552 -18.39 -11.23 -21.47
C ASP A 552 -18.34 -11.26 -19.94
N LEU A 553 -19.50 -11.16 -19.29
CA LEU A 553 -19.63 -11.15 -17.84
C LEU A 553 -19.36 -12.53 -17.19
N GLU A 554 -19.58 -13.62 -17.92
CA GLU A 554 -19.36 -14.97 -17.39
C GLU A 554 -17.86 -15.26 -17.24
N SER A 555 -17.07 -14.92 -18.27
CA SER A 555 -15.62 -15.11 -18.28
C SER A 555 -14.80 -13.92 -17.76
N SER A 556 -15.47 -12.83 -17.35
CA SER A 556 -14.82 -11.64 -16.83
C SER A 556 -13.94 -11.91 -15.61
N THR A 557 -12.83 -11.16 -15.51
CA THR A 557 -11.86 -11.23 -14.42
C THR A 557 -11.88 -9.97 -13.56
N ARG A 558 -11.22 -10.02 -12.38
CA ARG A 558 -11.07 -8.87 -11.47
C ARG A 558 -10.41 -7.65 -12.13
N GLN A 559 -9.61 -7.83 -13.18
CA GLN A 559 -9.00 -6.73 -13.94
C GLN A 559 -10.03 -5.91 -14.75
N GLN A 560 -11.23 -6.46 -14.98
CA GLN A 560 -12.29 -5.83 -15.76
C GLN A 560 -13.36 -5.14 -14.90
N LEU A 561 -13.20 -5.07 -13.58
CA LEU A 561 -14.20 -4.50 -12.66
C LEU A 561 -14.70 -3.11 -13.05
N ASN A 562 -13.82 -2.23 -13.55
CA ASN A 562 -14.23 -0.89 -13.99
C ASN A 562 -15.23 -0.91 -15.15
N PHE A 563 -15.07 -1.88 -16.07
CA PHE A 563 -15.98 -2.06 -17.19
C PHE A 563 -17.33 -2.54 -16.71
N ILE A 564 -17.32 -3.48 -15.77
CA ILE A 564 -18.53 -4.10 -15.22
C ILE A 564 -19.30 -3.09 -14.35
N ASP A 565 -18.62 -2.29 -13.54
CA ASP A 565 -19.25 -1.22 -12.74
C ASP A 565 -19.85 -0.12 -13.62
N THR A 566 -19.13 0.31 -14.66
CA THR A 566 -19.66 1.28 -15.63
C THR A 566 -20.88 0.72 -16.35
N LEU A 567 -20.84 -0.54 -16.78
CA LEU A 567 -21.98 -1.23 -17.38
C LEU A 567 -23.16 -1.28 -16.42
N CYS A 568 -22.93 -1.60 -15.14
CA CYS A 568 -23.96 -1.64 -14.10
C CYS A 568 -24.65 -0.27 -13.93
N ARG A 569 -23.87 0.79 -13.69
CA ARG A 569 -24.35 2.17 -13.51
C ARG A 569 -25.16 2.66 -14.72
N ALA A 570 -24.59 2.51 -15.91
CA ALA A 570 -25.24 2.93 -17.13
C ALA A 570 -26.53 2.15 -17.39
N SER A 571 -26.53 0.83 -17.14
CA SER A 571 -27.74 0.01 -17.33
C SER A 571 -28.90 0.50 -16.47
N LEU A 572 -28.65 0.91 -15.21
CA LEU A 572 -29.67 1.50 -14.34
C LEU A 572 -30.22 2.82 -14.90
N LEU A 573 -29.33 3.72 -15.33
CA LEU A 573 -29.69 5.01 -15.91
C LEU A 573 -30.61 4.87 -17.13
N PHE A 574 -30.41 3.82 -17.93
CA PHE A 574 -31.21 3.54 -19.12
C PHE A 574 -32.38 2.55 -18.86
N GLY A 575 -32.65 2.21 -17.60
CA GLY A 575 -33.77 1.33 -17.23
C GLY A 575 -33.58 -0.14 -17.61
N LYS A 576 -32.37 -0.57 -17.96
CA LYS A 576 -32.01 -1.98 -18.25
C LYS A 576 -31.71 -2.71 -16.93
N ILE A 577 -32.74 -2.89 -16.11
CA ILE A 577 -32.60 -3.41 -14.74
C ILE A 577 -31.98 -4.82 -14.71
N GLU A 578 -32.42 -5.72 -15.59
CA GLU A 578 -31.87 -7.08 -15.68
C GLU A 578 -30.35 -7.08 -15.93
N GLN A 579 -29.89 -6.26 -16.88
CA GLN A 579 -28.46 -6.12 -17.19
C GLN A 579 -27.67 -5.54 -16.00
N ALA A 580 -28.25 -4.57 -15.28
CA ALA A 580 -27.62 -3.99 -14.11
C ALA A 580 -27.45 -5.03 -12.98
N VAL A 581 -28.45 -5.89 -12.76
CA VAL A 581 -28.40 -6.97 -11.78
C VAL A 581 -27.33 -7.99 -12.16
N ILE A 582 -27.28 -8.46 -13.42
CA ILE A 582 -26.25 -9.41 -13.88
C ILE A 582 -24.83 -8.84 -13.68
N ALA A 583 -24.63 -7.57 -14.01
CA ALA A 583 -23.35 -6.89 -13.80
C ALA A 583 -22.99 -6.80 -12.29
N ALA A 584 -23.97 -6.51 -11.43
CA ALA A 584 -23.78 -6.45 -9.98
C ALA A 584 -23.45 -7.82 -9.37
N GLU A 585 -24.15 -8.89 -9.77
CA GLU A 585 -23.84 -10.28 -9.37
C GLU A 585 -22.42 -10.67 -9.81
N THR A 586 -22.00 -10.22 -10.99
CA THR A 586 -20.65 -10.48 -11.50
C THR A 586 -19.59 -9.78 -10.65
N ILE A 587 -19.82 -8.52 -10.25
CA ILE A 587 -18.93 -7.77 -9.35
C ILE A 587 -18.82 -8.48 -8.00
N GLU A 588 -19.96 -8.84 -7.40
CA GLU A 588 -19.99 -9.57 -6.13
C GLU A 588 -19.18 -10.87 -6.23
N ARG A 589 -19.46 -11.70 -7.24
CA ARG A 589 -18.73 -12.96 -7.50
C ARG A 589 -17.22 -12.75 -7.60
N LEU A 590 -16.76 -11.69 -8.28
CA LEU A 590 -15.33 -11.42 -8.48
C LEU A 590 -14.62 -10.89 -7.24
N LEU A 591 -15.35 -10.25 -6.33
CA LEU A 591 -14.81 -9.62 -5.13
C LEU A 591 -14.97 -10.47 -3.87
N SER A 592 -15.91 -11.42 -3.85
CA SER A 592 -16.13 -12.37 -2.76
C SER A 592 -15.17 -13.58 -2.76
N ILE A 593 -14.36 -13.77 -3.82
CA ILE A 593 -13.39 -14.87 -3.93
C ILE A 593 -11.97 -14.31 -3.67
N PRO A 594 -11.19 -14.84 -2.71
CA PRO A 594 -9.79 -14.45 -2.53
C PRO A 594 -9.01 -14.71 -3.81
N PRO A 595 -8.03 -13.87 -4.20
CA PRO A 595 -7.22 -14.14 -5.37
C PRO A 595 -6.52 -15.50 -5.17
N ALA A 596 -6.81 -16.45 -6.06
CA ALA A 596 -6.01 -17.67 -6.13
C ALA A 596 -4.56 -17.23 -6.31
N ASN A 597 -3.65 -17.75 -5.46
CA ASN A 597 -2.22 -17.65 -5.71
C ASN A 597 -2.00 -17.96 -7.19
N THR A 598 -1.41 -17.02 -7.93
CA THR A 598 -0.96 -17.22 -9.31
C THR A 598 0.24 -18.18 -9.28
N ALA A 599 -0.02 -19.43 -8.93
CA ALA A 599 0.76 -20.54 -9.41
C ALA A 599 0.25 -20.80 -10.83
N SER A 600 1.20 -20.81 -11.77
CA SER A 600 1.09 -21.35 -13.13
C SER A 600 -0.12 -22.26 -13.33
N ALA A 601 -0.95 -21.94 -14.33
CA ALA A 601 -1.96 -22.87 -14.82
C ALA A 601 -1.29 -24.24 -15.09
N PRO A 602 -1.74 -25.33 -14.44
CA PRO A 602 -1.47 -26.64 -14.98
C PRO A 602 -2.52 -26.89 -16.08
N ALA A 603 -2.04 -27.27 -17.25
CA ALA A 603 -2.84 -28.12 -18.13
C ALA A 603 -3.20 -29.40 -17.36
N ILE A 604 -4.38 -29.95 -17.60
CA ILE A 604 -4.61 -31.35 -18.00
C ILE A 604 -6.11 -31.66 -17.98
N GLU A 605 -6.47 -32.46 -18.97
CA GLU A 605 -7.75 -33.10 -19.25
C GLU A 605 -8.23 -34.08 -18.15
N ASP A 606 -9.53 -34.35 -18.23
CA ASP A 606 -10.19 -35.64 -18.03
C ASP A 606 -10.88 -35.99 -16.69
N ASP A 607 -12.02 -36.65 -16.90
CA ASP A 607 -13.12 -37.07 -16.04
C ASP A 607 -12.74 -38.01 -14.87
N SER A 608 -13.47 -37.90 -13.74
CA SER A 608 -14.11 -39.06 -13.09
C SER A 608 -14.91 -38.69 -11.81
N GLU A 609 -16.22 -38.96 -11.89
CA GLU A 609 -17.10 -39.60 -10.89
C GLU A 609 -17.21 -39.12 -9.41
N LEU A 610 -18.32 -38.41 -9.15
CA LEU A 610 -19.43 -38.71 -8.21
C LEU A 610 -19.20 -39.35 -6.81
N ARG A 611 -19.75 -38.65 -5.79
CA ARG A 611 -20.58 -39.04 -4.60
C ARG A 611 -20.07 -38.34 -3.33
N GLY A 612 -20.83 -37.75 -2.41
CA GLY A 612 -22.27 -37.55 -2.21
C GLY A 612 -22.57 -37.41 -0.70
N ALA A 613 -23.12 -36.27 -0.25
CA ALA A 613 -23.98 -36.10 0.95
C ALA A 613 -24.39 -34.60 1.14
N PRO A 614 -25.68 -34.25 1.39
CA PRO A 614 -26.11 -32.94 1.92
C PRO A 614 -26.19 -33.02 3.48
N PRO A 615 -26.57 -31.99 4.28
CA PRO A 615 -26.84 -30.55 4.04
C PRO A 615 -26.20 -29.61 5.10
N SER A 616 -26.32 -28.28 4.93
CA SER A 616 -26.69 -27.28 5.97
C SER A 616 -26.84 -25.90 5.31
N PRO A 617 -27.81 -25.05 5.69
CA PRO A 617 -27.89 -23.69 5.17
C PRO A 617 -26.66 -22.92 5.65
N GLY A 618 -25.81 -22.52 4.71
CA GLY A 618 -24.56 -21.81 5.02
C GLY A 618 -24.83 -20.47 5.73
N PRO A 619 -23.90 -20.02 6.59
CA PRO A 619 -24.02 -18.76 7.30
C PRO A 619 -24.06 -17.56 6.31
N THR A 620 -24.83 -16.56 6.67
CA THR A 620 -25.15 -15.35 5.91
C THR A 620 -23.93 -14.48 5.52
N PHE A 621 -23.59 -14.50 4.22
CA PHE A 621 -23.32 -13.37 3.29
C PHE A 621 -22.65 -12.04 3.72
N TYR A 622 -21.71 -12.01 4.68
CA TYR A 622 -20.89 -10.81 4.96
C TYR A 622 -19.37 -11.10 5.04
N ALA A 623 -18.86 -12.00 4.22
CA ALA A 623 -17.44 -12.35 4.20
C ALA A 623 -16.64 -11.62 3.09
N THR A 624 -15.50 -11.05 3.48
CA THR A 624 -14.32 -10.66 2.67
C THR A 624 -14.28 -9.31 1.91
N THR A 625 -14.56 -8.19 2.58
CA THR A 625 -14.18 -6.83 2.07
C THR A 625 -12.77 -6.38 2.47
N SER A 626 -12.09 -7.09 3.38
CA SER A 626 -10.79 -6.69 3.97
C SER A 626 -9.57 -6.79 3.04
N GLN A 627 -9.68 -7.52 1.93
CA GLN A 627 -8.66 -7.64 0.88
C GLN A 627 -8.89 -6.67 -0.29
N LEU A 628 -9.96 -5.87 -0.22
CA LEU A 628 -10.34 -4.96 -1.29
C LEU A 628 -9.67 -3.59 -1.08
N ASN A 629 -9.07 -3.07 -2.14
CA ASN A 629 -8.67 -1.66 -2.14
C ASN A 629 -9.93 -0.76 -2.09
N GLU A 630 -9.75 0.51 -1.74
CA GLU A 630 -10.86 1.47 -1.57
C GLU A 630 -11.80 1.51 -2.79
N LYS A 631 -11.22 1.53 -3.99
CA LYS A 631 -11.98 1.48 -5.25
C LYS A 631 -12.79 0.20 -5.43
N GLU A 632 -12.24 -0.95 -5.07
CA GLU A 632 -12.96 -2.23 -5.13
C GLU A 632 -14.09 -2.29 -4.09
N ARG A 633 -13.93 -1.62 -2.94
CA ARG A 633 -15.00 -1.49 -1.95
C ARG A 633 -16.14 -0.63 -2.48
N ASP A 634 -15.84 0.53 -3.06
CA ASP A 634 -16.87 1.41 -3.65
C ASP A 634 -17.66 0.71 -4.76
N ILE A 635 -16.96 -0.03 -5.62
CA ILE A 635 -17.58 -0.82 -6.70
C ILE A 635 -18.49 -1.91 -6.10
N LEU A 636 -18.02 -2.62 -5.06
CA LEU A 636 -18.82 -3.66 -4.39
C LEU A 636 -20.03 -3.07 -3.68
N GLU A 637 -19.89 -1.94 -2.97
CA GLU A 637 -20.99 -1.27 -2.28
C GLU A 637 -22.10 -0.86 -3.24
N HIS A 638 -21.71 -0.29 -4.40
CA HIS A 638 -22.65 0.02 -5.46
C HIS A 638 -23.36 -1.23 -5.98
N ALA A 639 -22.62 -2.30 -6.30
CA ALA A 639 -23.20 -3.55 -6.76
C ALA A 639 -24.19 -4.15 -5.73
N LEU A 640 -23.81 -4.21 -4.44
CA LEU A 640 -24.68 -4.70 -3.38
C LEU A 640 -25.93 -3.84 -3.19
N TRP A 641 -25.82 -2.52 -3.39
CA TRP A 641 -26.99 -1.64 -3.39
C TRP A 641 -27.97 -1.99 -4.52
N VAL A 642 -27.46 -2.28 -5.72
CA VAL A 642 -28.28 -2.72 -6.87
C VAL A 642 -28.98 -4.03 -6.56
N LEU A 643 -28.25 -5.03 -6.06
CA LEU A 643 -28.79 -6.35 -5.73
C LEU A 643 -29.87 -6.28 -4.65
N ARG A 644 -29.68 -5.47 -3.60
CA ARG A 644 -30.68 -5.27 -2.55
C ARG A 644 -31.98 -4.64 -3.06
N ARG A 645 -31.90 -3.78 -4.08
CA ARG A 645 -33.04 -2.99 -4.56
C ARG A 645 -33.76 -3.65 -5.74
N HIS A 646 -33.03 -4.39 -6.57
CA HIS A 646 -33.50 -4.88 -7.87
C HIS A 646 -33.23 -6.37 -8.11
N GLY A 647 -32.45 -7.02 -7.25
CA GLY A 647 -32.20 -8.46 -7.34
C GLY A 647 -33.44 -9.28 -6.98
N PRO A 648 -33.47 -10.58 -7.36
CA PRO A 648 -34.54 -11.47 -6.97
C PRO A 648 -34.63 -11.55 -5.44
N GLY A 649 -35.83 -11.35 -4.88
CA GLY A 649 -36.06 -11.53 -3.46
C GLY A 649 -35.72 -12.96 -3.02
N PRO A 650 -35.59 -13.25 -1.71
CA PRO A 650 -35.22 -14.57 -1.20
C PRO A 650 -36.15 -15.73 -1.66
N GLU A 651 -37.32 -15.42 -2.23
CA GLU A 651 -38.29 -16.40 -2.76
C GLU A 651 -38.23 -16.60 -4.29
N GLU A 652 -37.48 -15.78 -5.04
CA GLU A 652 -37.46 -15.79 -6.52
C GLU A 652 -36.10 -16.15 -7.11
N ALA A 653 -35.32 -17.01 -6.44
CA ALA A 653 -34.21 -17.68 -7.12
C ALA A 653 -34.78 -18.48 -8.31
N PRO A 654 -34.33 -18.24 -9.56
CA PRO A 654 -34.90 -18.87 -10.72
C PRO A 654 -34.70 -20.37 -10.59
N ARG A 655 -35.80 -21.13 -10.57
CA ARG A 655 -35.80 -22.58 -10.67
C ARG A 655 -34.99 -22.95 -11.91
N ARG A 656 -33.72 -23.34 -11.72
CA ARG A 656 -32.87 -23.89 -12.79
C ARG A 656 -33.71 -24.94 -13.52
N ARG A 657 -34.10 -24.62 -14.76
CA ARG A 657 -34.77 -25.58 -15.63
C ARG A 657 -33.81 -26.76 -15.78
N ARG A 658 -34.16 -27.89 -15.18
CA ARG A 658 -33.48 -29.16 -15.43
C ARG A 658 -33.52 -29.40 -16.94
N PRO A 659 -32.40 -29.76 -17.59
CA PRO A 659 -32.44 -30.16 -18.99
C PRO A 659 -33.40 -31.35 -19.08
N GLY A 660 -34.45 -31.20 -19.87
CA GLY A 660 -35.40 -32.28 -20.14
C GLY A 660 -34.63 -33.47 -20.68
N ARG A 661 -34.76 -34.61 -19.99
CA ARG A 661 -34.40 -35.92 -20.56
C ARG A 661 -35.13 -36.03 -21.91
N ARG A 662 -34.38 -36.02 -23.02
CA ARG A 662 -34.85 -36.62 -24.27
C ARG A 662 -35.21 -38.06 -23.94
N ARG A 663 -36.51 -38.35 -23.86
CA ARG A 663 -37.00 -39.71 -24.01
C ARG A 663 -36.84 -40.06 -25.48
N SER A 664 -36.07 -41.12 -25.73
CA SER A 664 -36.08 -41.83 -26.99
C SER A 664 -37.50 -42.28 -27.34
N LYS A 665 -37.96 -41.86 -28.51
CA LYS A 665 -38.59 -42.71 -29.53
C LYS A 665 -38.23 -42.15 -30.89
#